data_AF-A0A842PDL4-F1
#
_entry.id   AF-A0A842PDL4-F1
#
_cell.length_a   1.000
_cell.length_b   1.000
_cell.length_c   1.000
_cell.angle_alpha   90.00
_cell.angle_beta   90.00
_cell.angle_gamma   90.00
#
_symmetry.space_group_name_H-M   'P 1'
#
loop_
_entity.id
_entity.type
_entity.pdbx_description
1 polymer ?
#
loop_
_entity_poly.entity_id
_entity_poly.type
_entity_poly.pdbx_seq_one_letter_code
_entity_poly.pdbx_strand_id
1 'polypeptide(L)'
;PVDSIEGPTVKLKNGALVRLNSAEAVRKVSGEVAEIVDLGEMLIDYGDFLETGHQLMPGAYSHEWWLKELEARGEAEEAKKWRLKTPSQTEAMELAARFAVPLHPAYTYLWEDITEEDKEYLTGCICEKGILEEKTLSIPADDDGRIKAILEGLLVLHQVKKGFLAIDEPGALLGCLGISEDLRRDGSERLKTRNKAPTRIGVRMGRPEKSKERKMQPAPHSIFPIGEYGGKNRSLKVALKEKVIEVEIGMRRCNDCGNEFISSFCICNKCGASNFQSLGMMQDARSRMQVKPASRDKKSIDLWEYYQETLKKLGEPYGARSHDASPVRAHNKLDVKCVKGLISKQKVAEHLGKGILRAKHGVVVFKDGTIRYDFTNLPLTHFKPGEIGLSVEKAKELGYSHDIKGEELESDTQMVELKQQDVIISVDAASYLLKVSQFLDSLLAKLYGLPSYYEASSKEDLIGQLVLGLAPHTSAGILGRIIGFTKASACYAHPFFHAAKRRNADGDEDSILLLLDALLNFSLFFLPEKRGGKMDAPLVLIPFINPKEVDKEAHNVSIANEYPLEFYEATCSGKNPKEVTIETASSRIGEPKDAYGFGYTHETTDIAAGPLNSLYKTLGTMVEKLDAQLSLARMIRAVDECEVAETVIKNHFLRDIKGNLRAFGSQTMRCSKCNAKYRRIPLSGKCKKCGSKIVPTVHVASVIKYLDVSLRIANEYHVSDYTRQRLELLEKDVNLLFPAVVEKQKALSDFM
;
A
#
# COMPACT_ATOMS: atom_id res chain seq x y z
N PRO A 1 -1.44 12.78 2.60
CA PRO A 1 -0.82 13.89 1.85
C PRO A 1 -0.98 15.14 2.70
N VAL A 2 0.03 16.00 2.77
CA VAL A 2 -0.03 17.24 3.56
C VAL A 2 0.43 18.37 2.64
N ASP A 3 -0.43 19.35 2.43
CA ASP A 3 -0.23 20.46 1.48
C ASP A 3 0.06 21.80 2.18
N SER A 4 0.14 21.80 3.51
CA SER A 4 0.60 22.92 4.32
C SER A 4 2.13 23.06 4.37
N ILE A 5 2.88 22.00 4.02
CA ILE A 5 4.35 21.97 4.04
C ILE A 5 4.98 22.40 2.72
N GLU A 6 6.26 22.78 2.73
CA GLU A 6 6.97 23.18 1.52
C GLU A 6 7.18 21.99 0.56
N GLY A 7 6.75 22.14 -0.70
CA GLY A 7 6.94 21.14 -1.75
C GLY A 7 8.32 21.20 -2.40
N PRO A 8 8.58 20.36 -3.42
CA PRO A 8 9.87 20.29 -4.08
C PRO A 8 10.23 21.59 -4.81
N THR A 9 11.53 21.91 -4.80
CA THR A 9 12.09 23.00 -5.59
C THR A 9 12.79 22.43 -6.81
N VAL A 10 12.37 22.86 -8.00
CA VAL A 10 12.81 22.31 -9.28
C VAL A 10 13.41 23.37 -10.18
N LYS A 11 14.40 22.95 -10.95
CA LYS A 11 15.02 23.71 -12.03
C LYS A 11 14.37 23.31 -13.34
N LEU A 12 13.85 24.30 -14.05
CA LEU A 12 13.23 24.11 -15.36
C LEU A 12 14.29 24.12 -16.47
N LYS A 13 13.95 23.58 -17.64
CA LYS A 13 14.82 23.55 -18.84
C LYS A 13 15.23 24.94 -19.34
N ASN A 14 14.42 25.97 -19.06
CA ASN A 14 14.77 27.37 -19.34
C ASN A 14 15.76 27.96 -18.32
N GLY A 15 16.14 27.17 -17.30
CA GLY A 15 17.09 27.54 -16.27
C GLY A 15 16.49 28.25 -15.05
N ALA A 16 15.18 28.49 -15.00
CA ALA A 16 14.50 29.08 -13.86
C ALA A 16 14.37 28.09 -12.69
N LEU A 17 14.41 28.60 -11.46
CA LEU A 17 14.21 27.83 -10.24
C LEU A 17 12.87 28.18 -9.61
N VAL A 18 11.99 27.18 -9.47
CA VAL A 18 10.62 27.35 -8.97
C VAL A 18 10.30 26.33 -7.88
N ARG A 19 9.53 26.74 -6.88
CA ARG A 19 8.99 25.84 -5.86
C ARG A 19 7.58 25.40 -6.23
N LEU A 20 7.28 24.11 -6.06
CA LEU A 20 6.01 23.51 -6.44
C LEU A 20 5.19 23.09 -5.20
N ASN A 21 4.38 24.01 -4.69
CA ASN A 21 3.56 23.77 -3.49
C ASN A 21 2.16 23.21 -3.79
N SER A 22 1.75 23.08 -5.05
CA SER A 22 0.41 22.58 -5.40
C SER A 22 0.44 21.58 -6.54
N ALA A 23 -0.52 20.65 -6.54
CA ALA A 23 -0.68 19.67 -7.62
C ALA A 23 -0.90 20.35 -8.99
N GLU A 24 -1.54 21.51 -9.02
CA GLU A 24 -1.73 22.30 -10.25
C GLU A 24 -0.42 22.88 -10.76
N ALA A 25 0.42 23.42 -9.88
CA ALA A 25 1.74 23.91 -10.25
C ALA A 25 2.59 22.79 -10.86
N VAL A 26 2.58 21.60 -10.23
CA VAL A 26 3.30 20.41 -10.75
C VAL A 26 2.83 20.03 -12.16
N ARG A 27 1.50 20.01 -12.41
CA ARG A 27 0.95 19.65 -13.73
C ARG A 27 1.36 20.62 -14.84
N LYS A 28 1.54 21.91 -14.53
CA LYS A 28 1.94 22.92 -15.52
C LYS A 28 3.38 22.74 -15.98
N VAL A 29 4.28 22.25 -15.12
CA VAL A 29 5.72 22.23 -15.40
C VAL A 29 6.33 20.82 -15.54
N SER A 30 5.56 19.74 -15.38
CA SER A 30 6.14 18.38 -15.29
C SER A 30 6.97 17.95 -16.50
N GLY A 31 6.70 18.49 -17.70
CA GLY A 31 7.49 18.22 -18.92
C GLY A 31 8.73 19.10 -19.09
N GLU A 32 8.84 20.14 -18.26
CA GLU A 32 9.89 21.16 -18.32
C GLU A 32 10.91 21.04 -17.20
N VAL A 33 10.71 20.13 -16.23
CA VAL A 33 11.68 19.87 -15.16
C VAL A 33 12.97 19.30 -15.77
N ALA A 34 14.09 19.94 -15.48
CA ALA A 34 15.43 19.47 -15.82
C ALA A 34 16.09 18.76 -14.64
N GLU A 35 15.93 19.32 -13.43
CA GLU A 35 16.56 18.84 -12.21
C GLU A 35 15.65 19.16 -11.01
N ILE A 36 15.57 18.23 -10.06
CA ILE A 36 14.93 18.40 -8.75
C ILE A 36 16.05 18.74 -7.77
N VAL A 37 16.13 20.02 -7.42
CA VAL A 37 17.18 20.58 -6.57
C VAL A 37 16.95 20.20 -5.11
N ASP A 38 15.70 20.26 -4.67
CA ASP A 38 15.29 19.88 -3.33
C ASP A 38 13.93 19.17 -3.37
N LEU A 39 13.77 18.12 -2.56
CA LEU A 39 12.56 17.29 -2.53
C LEU A 39 11.42 17.92 -1.71
N GLY A 40 11.70 18.96 -0.93
CA GLY A 40 10.77 19.57 0.01
C GLY A 40 10.81 18.94 1.39
N GLU A 41 9.79 19.27 2.18
CA GLU A 41 9.69 18.88 3.58
C GLU A 41 9.02 17.51 3.75
N MET A 42 9.33 16.85 4.87
CA MET A 42 8.69 15.61 5.30
C MET A 42 8.35 15.71 6.78
N LEU A 43 7.06 15.55 7.10
CA LEU A 43 6.60 15.52 8.48
C LEU A 43 6.87 14.16 9.10
N ILE A 44 7.46 14.18 10.29
CA ILE A 44 7.68 12.99 11.13
C ILE A 44 7.05 13.27 12.48
N ASP A 45 6.28 12.31 12.99
CA ASP A 45 5.66 12.44 14.30
C ASP A 45 6.71 12.30 15.41
N TYR A 46 6.54 13.04 16.50
CA TYR A 46 7.34 12.85 17.70
C TYR A 46 7.26 11.40 18.24
N GLY A 47 6.10 10.76 18.10
CA GLY A 47 5.87 9.37 18.51
C GLY A 47 6.80 8.38 17.82
N ASP A 48 7.21 8.62 16.58
CA ASP A 48 8.15 7.76 15.85
C ASP A 48 9.55 7.78 16.48
N PHE A 49 10.00 8.95 16.98
CA PHE A 49 11.24 9.05 17.75
C PHE A 49 11.13 8.32 19.09
N LEU A 50 9.97 8.42 19.75
CA LEU A 50 9.73 7.77 21.03
C LEU A 50 9.71 6.24 20.92
N GLU A 51 9.10 5.70 19.87
CA GLU A 51 9.03 4.25 19.60
C GLU A 51 10.41 3.69 19.24
N THR A 52 11.12 4.35 18.33
CA THR A 52 12.45 3.89 17.90
C THR A 52 13.53 4.12 18.96
N GLY A 53 13.31 5.06 19.88
CA GLY A 53 14.29 5.51 20.87
C GLY A 53 15.44 6.31 20.26
N HIS A 54 15.29 6.77 19.01
CA HIS A 54 16.28 7.61 18.34
C HIS A 54 16.39 8.97 19.05
N GLN A 55 17.59 9.55 19.12
CA GLN A 55 17.77 10.90 19.66
C GLN A 55 16.99 11.91 18.81
N LEU A 56 16.44 12.94 19.45
CA LEU A 56 15.77 14.00 18.71
C LEU A 56 16.80 14.71 17.83
N MET A 57 16.48 14.83 16.54
CA MET A 57 17.31 15.56 15.58
C MET A 57 16.75 16.98 15.45
N PRO A 58 17.60 18.01 15.27
CA PRO A 58 17.13 19.36 15.03
C PRO A 58 16.19 19.39 13.82
N GLY A 59 14.96 19.84 14.03
CA GLY A 59 13.96 19.97 12.96
C GLY A 59 14.25 21.15 12.04
N ALA A 60 13.54 21.21 10.90
CA ALA A 60 13.53 22.40 10.07
C ALA A 60 12.96 23.60 10.84
N TYR A 61 13.45 24.81 10.56
CA TYR A 61 12.86 26.01 11.14
C TYR A 61 11.52 26.26 10.47
N SER A 62 10.44 25.96 11.20
CA SER A 62 9.07 25.96 10.69
C SER A 62 8.25 27.14 11.22
N HIS A 63 7.09 27.36 10.62
CA HIS A 63 6.20 28.46 11.00
C HIS A 63 5.74 28.32 12.47
N GLU A 64 5.46 27.10 12.90
CA GLU A 64 5.06 26.76 14.27
C GLU A 64 6.15 27.13 15.27
N TRP A 65 7.41 26.85 14.96
CA TRP A 65 8.53 27.22 15.82
C TRP A 65 8.68 28.75 15.88
N TRP A 66 8.63 29.45 14.74
CA TRP A 66 8.70 30.91 14.71
C TRP A 66 7.58 31.57 15.55
N LEU A 67 6.35 31.04 15.50
CA LEU A 67 5.25 31.50 16.35
C LEU A 67 5.57 31.34 17.85
N LYS A 68 6.14 30.21 18.26
CA LYS A 68 6.54 29.99 19.66
C LYS A 68 7.64 30.93 20.13
N GLU A 69 8.56 31.31 19.25
CA GLU A 69 9.58 32.31 19.57
C GLU A 69 8.99 33.72 19.72
N LEU A 70 7.99 34.06 18.90
CA LEU A 70 7.26 35.32 19.02
C LEU A 70 6.42 35.36 20.32
N GLU A 71 5.73 34.27 20.65
CA GLU A 71 4.99 34.12 21.92
C GLU A 71 5.93 34.26 23.13
N ALA A 72 7.12 33.65 23.09
CA ALA A 72 8.12 33.73 24.16
C ALA A 72 8.70 35.14 24.38
N ARG A 73 8.61 36.03 23.37
CA ARG A 73 8.96 37.45 23.49
C ARG A 73 7.86 38.31 24.13
N GLY A 74 6.71 37.72 24.48
CA GLY A 74 5.59 38.40 25.13
C GLY A 74 4.50 38.91 24.18
N GLU A 75 4.57 38.56 22.89
CA GLU A 75 3.70 39.10 21.84
C GLU A 75 2.65 38.08 21.37
N ALA A 76 1.94 37.48 22.33
CA ALA A 76 0.96 36.44 22.05
C ALA A 76 -0.21 36.91 21.15
N GLU A 77 -0.60 38.19 21.23
CA GLU A 77 -1.65 38.75 20.35
C GLU A 77 -1.17 38.91 18.90
N GLU A 78 0.08 39.28 18.69
CA GLU A 78 0.66 39.33 17.34
C GLU A 78 0.85 37.92 16.79
N ALA A 79 1.26 36.95 17.62
CA ALA A 79 1.36 35.54 17.22
C ALA A 79 -0.01 34.96 16.79
N LYS A 80 -1.10 35.30 17.48
CA LYS A 80 -2.46 34.90 17.07
C LYS A 80 -2.82 35.39 15.67
N LYS A 81 -2.41 36.60 15.31
CA LYS A 81 -2.69 37.20 13.99
C LYS A 81 -2.00 36.45 12.85
N TRP A 82 -0.78 35.96 13.09
CA TRP A 82 0.02 35.26 12.08
C TRP A 82 -0.16 33.74 12.10
N ARG A 83 -0.91 33.18 13.05
CA ARG A 83 -1.14 31.73 13.18
C ARG A 83 -1.73 31.05 11.95
N LEU A 84 -2.58 31.77 11.20
CA LEU A 84 -3.25 31.28 9.98
C LEU A 84 -2.77 32.00 8.71
N LYS A 85 -1.80 32.90 8.83
CA LYS A 85 -1.36 33.77 7.73
C LYS A 85 0.15 33.90 7.72
N THR A 86 0.76 33.68 6.57
CA THR A 86 2.18 34.01 6.36
C THR A 86 2.34 35.53 6.19
N PRO A 87 3.24 36.19 6.95
CA PRO A 87 3.56 37.60 6.73
C PRO A 87 4.20 37.80 5.36
N SER A 88 4.03 38.98 4.76
CA SER A 88 4.80 39.37 3.58
C SER A 88 6.28 39.57 3.94
N GLN A 89 7.16 39.64 2.94
CA GLN A 89 8.60 39.75 3.18
C GLN A 89 8.95 41.02 3.99
N THR A 90 8.33 42.16 3.65
CA THR A 90 8.54 43.43 4.37
C THR A 90 8.04 43.34 5.81
N GLU A 91 6.84 42.78 6.03
CA GLU A 91 6.30 42.57 7.38
C GLU A 91 7.19 41.63 8.20
N ALA A 92 7.71 40.55 7.59
CA ALA A 92 8.58 39.60 8.27
C ALA A 92 9.90 40.26 8.71
N MET A 93 10.48 41.15 7.88
CA MET A 93 11.67 41.91 8.23
C MET A 93 11.40 42.93 9.34
N GLU A 94 10.27 43.64 9.28
CA GLU A 94 9.84 44.56 10.33
C GLU A 94 9.64 43.85 11.68
N LEU A 95 8.99 42.68 11.67
CA LEU A 95 8.79 41.85 12.86
C LEU A 95 10.12 41.37 13.44
N ALA A 96 11.05 40.93 12.60
CA ALA A 96 12.38 40.50 13.01
C ALA A 96 13.18 41.64 13.66
N ALA A 97 13.13 42.84 13.07
CA ALA A 97 13.80 44.03 13.61
C ALA A 97 13.15 44.53 14.91
N ARG A 98 11.82 44.61 14.94
CA ARG A 98 11.06 45.17 16.08
C ARG A 98 11.12 44.28 17.32
N PHE A 99 11.01 42.96 17.15
CA PHE A 99 10.90 42.00 18.27
C PHE A 99 12.18 41.19 18.52
N ALA A 100 13.25 41.44 17.75
CA ALA A 100 14.52 40.71 17.83
C ALA A 100 14.34 39.18 17.76
N VAL A 101 13.36 38.74 16.95
CA VAL A 101 13.13 37.34 16.58
C VAL A 101 13.86 37.03 15.27
N PRO A 102 14.19 35.76 14.99
CA PRO A 102 14.74 35.39 13.70
C PRO A 102 13.75 35.70 12.55
N LEU A 103 14.31 35.88 11.35
CA LEU A 103 13.52 36.05 10.14
C LEU A 103 12.55 34.87 9.94
N HIS A 104 11.35 35.16 9.45
CA HIS A 104 10.33 34.15 9.18
C HIS A 104 10.85 33.03 8.24
N PRO A 105 10.52 31.75 8.49
CA PRO A 105 11.07 30.59 7.76
C PRO A 105 10.78 30.57 6.26
N ALA A 106 9.63 31.13 5.84
CA ALA A 106 9.29 31.26 4.41
C ALA A 106 10.32 32.09 3.61
N TYR A 107 11.02 33.03 4.28
CA TYR A 107 12.02 33.91 3.68
C TYR A 107 13.45 33.61 4.16
N THR A 108 13.63 32.49 4.87
CA THR A 108 14.94 32.03 5.31
C THR A 108 15.52 31.08 4.26
N TYR A 109 16.81 31.25 3.95
CA TYR A 109 17.54 30.46 2.95
C TYR A 109 18.50 29.46 3.62
N LEU A 110 19.03 28.52 2.84
CA LEU A 110 19.95 27.47 3.30
C LEU A 110 21.39 27.98 3.44
N TRP A 111 21.61 28.95 4.34
CA TRP A 111 22.90 29.62 4.51
C TRP A 111 24.06 28.70 4.96
N GLU A 112 23.77 27.53 5.51
CA GLU A 112 24.76 26.52 5.94
C GLU A 112 25.24 25.63 4.79
N ASP A 113 24.49 25.58 3.67
CA ASP A 113 24.84 24.75 2.51
C ASP A 113 25.86 25.43 1.59
N ILE A 114 26.23 26.69 1.88
CA ILE A 114 27.20 27.47 1.12
C ILE A 114 28.36 27.93 2.00
N THR A 115 29.54 28.09 1.41
CA THR A 115 30.73 28.55 2.11
C THR A 115 30.70 30.07 2.36
N GLU A 116 31.47 30.56 3.33
CA GLU A 116 31.62 32.01 3.54
C GLU A 116 32.26 32.69 2.32
N GLU A 117 33.17 32.02 1.60
CA GLU A 117 33.75 32.51 0.35
C GLU A 117 32.67 32.73 -0.72
N ASP A 118 31.70 31.82 -0.82
CA ASP A 118 30.57 31.95 -1.74
C ASP A 118 29.64 33.10 -1.35
N LYS A 119 29.44 33.34 -0.04
CA LYS A 119 28.67 34.49 0.47
C LYS A 119 29.34 35.81 0.11
N GLU A 120 30.65 35.92 0.31
CA GLU A 120 31.41 37.11 -0.04
C GLU A 120 31.40 37.37 -1.55
N TYR A 121 31.55 36.30 -2.35
CA TYR A 121 31.51 36.37 -3.80
C TYR A 121 30.13 36.84 -4.31
N LEU A 122 29.04 36.27 -3.78
CA LEU A 122 27.67 36.69 -4.11
C LEU A 122 27.44 38.16 -3.74
N THR A 123 27.87 38.57 -2.54
CA THR A 123 27.75 39.95 -2.05
C THR A 123 28.51 40.93 -2.94
N GLY A 124 29.76 40.61 -3.30
CA GLY A 124 30.57 41.43 -4.21
C GLY A 124 29.90 41.60 -5.57
N CYS A 125 29.38 40.52 -6.15
CA CYS A 125 28.72 40.59 -7.44
C CYS A 125 27.42 41.41 -7.42
N ILE A 126 26.61 41.27 -6.37
CA ILE A 126 25.38 42.07 -6.21
C ILE A 126 25.71 43.56 -6.10
N CYS A 127 26.73 43.93 -5.32
CA CYS A 127 27.14 45.33 -5.16
C CYS A 127 27.74 45.95 -6.43
N GLU A 128 28.52 45.18 -7.20
CA GLU A 128 29.22 45.71 -8.39
C GLU A 128 28.36 45.68 -9.65
N LYS A 129 27.50 44.66 -9.81
CA LYS A 129 26.83 44.33 -11.07
C LYS A 129 25.31 44.15 -10.94
N GLY A 130 24.76 44.24 -9.74
CA GLY A 130 23.31 44.12 -9.51
C GLY A 130 22.54 45.33 -10.01
N ILE A 131 21.36 45.10 -10.58
CA ILE A 131 20.41 46.13 -10.99
C ILE A 131 19.10 45.88 -10.24
N LEU A 132 18.67 46.84 -9.42
CA LEU A 132 17.41 46.76 -8.68
C LEU A 132 16.37 47.67 -9.33
N GLU A 133 15.34 47.08 -9.95
CA GLU A 133 14.23 47.79 -10.60
C GLU A 133 12.90 47.21 -10.10
N GLU A 134 11.96 48.06 -9.67
CA GLU A 134 10.58 47.69 -9.31
C GLU A 134 10.44 46.45 -8.38
N LYS A 135 11.36 46.30 -7.40
CA LYS A 135 11.46 45.15 -6.46
C LYS A 135 11.93 43.82 -7.07
N THR A 136 12.53 43.84 -8.25
CA THR A 136 13.24 42.70 -8.84
C THR A 136 14.74 42.99 -8.90
N LEU A 137 15.55 42.09 -8.34
CA LEU A 137 17.01 42.16 -8.44
C LEU A 137 17.46 41.36 -9.66
N SER A 138 18.10 42.03 -10.61
CA SER A 138 18.73 41.41 -11.77
C SER A 138 20.24 41.31 -11.59
N ILE A 139 20.77 40.09 -11.62
CA ILE A 139 22.20 39.80 -11.51
C ILE A 139 22.66 39.19 -12.84
N PRO A 140 23.75 39.67 -13.48
CA PRO A 140 24.26 39.02 -14.68
C PRO A 140 24.70 37.59 -14.34
N ALA A 141 24.28 36.63 -15.17
CA ALA A 141 24.76 35.27 -15.05
C ALA A 141 26.27 35.24 -15.37
N ASP A 142 27.05 34.67 -14.47
CA ASP A 142 28.50 34.54 -14.65
C ASP A 142 28.84 33.47 -15.70
N ASP A 143 29.92 33.66 -16.45
CA ASP A 143 30.37 32.75 -17.52
C ASP A 143 30.71 31.36 -16.96
N ASP A 144 31.22 31.30 -15.73
CA ASP A 144 31.57 30.06 -15.00
C ASP A 144 30.36 29.43 -14.27
N GLY A 145 29.20 30.08 -14.27
CA GLY A 145 27.97 29.56 -13.65
C GLY A 145 27.97 29.49 -12.12
N ARG A 146 29.02 30.02 -11.45
CA ARG A 146 29.18 29.95 -9.98
C ARG A 146 28.02 30.61 -9.23
N ILE A 147 27.61 31.82 -9.62
CA ILE A 147 26.50 32.56 -8.99
C ILE A 147 25.21 31.74 -9.05
N LYS A 148 24.95 31.11 -10.20
CA LYS A 148 23.76 30.29 -10.40
C LYS A 148 23.77 29.08 -9.46
N ALA A 149 24.92 28.40 -9.32
CA ALA A 149 25.05 27.27 -8.40
C ALA A 149 24.82 27.69 -6.94
N ILE A 150 25.32 28.86 -6.52
CA ILE A 150 25.10 29.41 -5.17
C ILE A 150 23.63 29.70 -4.93
N LEU A 151 22.95 30.38 -5.86
CA LEU A 151 21.51 30.69 -5.73
C LEU A 151 20.65 29.42 -5.73
N GLU A 152 21.01 28.42 -6.53
CA GLU A 152 20.38 27.10 -6.51
C GLU A 152 20.64 26.36 -5.19
N GLY A 153 21.83 26.45 -4.60
CA GLY A 153 22.15 25.87 -3.29
C GLY A 153 21.37 26.53 -2.14
N LEU A 154 21.21 27.84 -2.18
CA LEU A 154 20.40 28.61 -1.22
C LEU A 154 18.88 28.43 -1.39
N LEU A 155 18.44 27.80 -2.48
CA LEU A 155 17.03 27.72 -2.91
C LEU A 155 16.37 29.08 -3.14
N VAL A 156 17.13 30.05 -3.66
CA VAL A 156 16.59 31.37 -4.04
C VAL A 156 15.87 31.26 -5.38
N LEU A 157 14.55 31.48 -5.36
CA LEU A 157 13.72 31.43 -6.56
C LEU A 157 14.14 32.53 -7.55
N HIS A 158 14.36 32.16 -8.80
CA HIS A 158 14.83 33.09 -9.82
C HIS A 158 14.39 32.70 -11.23
N GLN A 159 14.25 33.69 -12.11
CA GLN A 159 13.98 33.52 -13.53
C GLN A 159 15.21 33.89 -14.37
N VAL A 160 15.42 33.23 -15.50
CA VAL A 160 16.50 33.55 -16.43
C VAL A 160 15.96 34.37 -17.60
N LYS A 161 16.38 35.63 -17.73
CA LYS A 161 15.98 36.54 -18.82
C LYS A 161 17.22 37.14 -19.50
N LYS A 162 17.43 36.84 -20.79
CA LYS A 162 18.50 37.44 -21.63
C LYS A 162 19.90 37.46 -20.97
N GLY A 163 20.28 36.40 -20.25
CA GLY A 163 21.57 36.31 -19.55
C GLY A 163 21.60 36.91 -18.14
N PHE A 164 20.48 37.42 -17.63
CA PHE A 164 20.34 37.86 -16.25
C PHE A 164 19.50 36.88 -15.42
N LEU A 165 19.83 36.77 -14.15
CA LEU A 165 19.06 36.08 -13.11
C LEU A 165 18.21 37.13 -12.41
N ALA A 166 16.90 37.05 -12.60
CA ALA A 166 15.92 37.94 -11.99
C ALA A 166 15.34 37.28 -10.73
N ILE A 167 15.51 37.92 -9.58
CA ILE A 167 14.99 37.50 -8.28
C ILE A 167 13.88 38.48 -7.90
N ASP A 168 12.67 37.96 -7.75
CA ASP A 168 11.53 38.75 -7.29
C ASP A 168 11.58 38.88 -5.75
N GLU A 169 11.31 40.08 -5.23
CA GLU A 169 11.34 40.39 -3.79
C GLU A 169 12.69 40.02 -3.12
N PRO A 170 13.79 40.74 -3.41
CA PRO A 170 15.12 40.42 -2.90
C PRO A 170 15.35 40.88 -1.44
N GLY A 171 14.37 41.51 -0.79
CA GLY A 171 14.58 42.21 0.49
C GLY A 171 15.15 41.32 1.60
N ALA A 172 14.65 40.10 1.74
CA ALA A 172 15.18 39.14 2.71
C ALA A 172 16.61 38.70 2.38
N LEU A 173 16.92 38.50 1.09
CA LEU A 173 18.25 38.13 0.63
C LEU A 173 19.25 39.25 0.93
N LEU A 174 18.90 40.49 0.57
CA LEU A 174 19.73 41.67 0.81
C LEU A 174 19.94 41.93 2.31
N GLY A 175 18.88 41.85 3.12
CA GLY A 175 18.97 42.04 4.58
C GLY A 175 19.78 40.95 5.30
N CYS A 176 19.78 39.71 4.80
CA CYS A 176 20.64 38.65 5.33
C CYS A 176 22.13 38.85 4.96
N LEU A 177 22.39 39.41 3.77
CA LEU A 177 23.74 39.74 3.29
C LEU A 177 24.27 41.07 3.83
N GLY A 178 23.44 41.88 4.50
CA GLY A 178 23.82 43.22 4.97
C GLY A 178 24.04 44.20 3.81
N ILE A 179 23.16 44.16 2.81
CA ILE A 179 23.18 45.06 1.66
C ILE A 179 21.98 46.01 1.76
N SER A 180 22.22 47.32 1.66
CA SER A 180 21.16 48.33 1.64
C SER A 180 20.44 48.37 0.29
N GLU A 181 19.29 49.06 0.22
CA GLU A 181 18.54 49.24 -1.04
C GLU A 181 19.37 49.93 -2.15
N ASP A 182 20.40 50.70 -1.77
CA ASP A 182 21.38 51.32 -2.68
C ASP A 182 22.47 50.35 -3.19
N LEU A 183 22.33 49.05 -2.91
CA LEU A 183 23.28 47.98 -3.24
C LEU A 183 24.68 48.18 -2.62
N ARG A 184 24.77 48.84 -1.46
CA ARG A 184 26.02 49.02 -0.71
C ARG A 184 26.05 48.12 0.51
N ARG A 185 27.26 47.72 0.92
CA ARG A 185 27.46 46.96 2.17
C ARG A 185 27.13 47.86 3.36
N ASP A 186 26.11 47.50 4.10
CA ASP A 186 25.77 48.10 5.38
C ASP A 186 25.67 46.99 6.45
N GLY A 187 26.71 46.90 7.29
CA GLY A 187 26.82 45.88 8.32
C GLY A 187 25.94 46.14 9.55
N SER A 188 25.26 47.29 9.60
CA SER A 188 24.49 47.73 10.77
C SER A 188 23.17 47.00 10.96
N GLU A 189 22.63 46.33 9.93
CA GLU A 189 21.31 45.68 9.95
C GLU A 189 21.34 44.22 9.46
N ARG A 190 22.33 43.42 9.89
CA ARG A 190 22.31 41.98 9.55
C ARG A 190 21.15 41.29 10.28
N LEU A 191 20.14 40.86 9.53
CA LEU A 191 19.01 40.12 10.07
C LEU A 191 19.47 38.80 10.69
N LYS A 192 18.95 38.50 11.88
CA LYS A 192 19.20 37.20 12.52
C LYS A 192 18.39 36.13 11.79
N THR A 193 19.05 35.07 11.35
CA THR A 193 18.43 33.89 10.76
C THR A 193 18.68 32.67 11.64
N ARG A 194 17.77 31.69 11.58
CA ARG A 194 18.04 30.33 12.06
C ARG A 194 18.41 29.42 10.90
N ASN A 195 19.05 28.29 11.22
CA ASN A 195 19.26 27.24 10.23
C ASN A 195 17.90 26.68 9.80
N LYS A 196 17.59 26.80 8.50
CA LYS A 196 16.30 26.36 7.94
C LYS A 196 16.16 24.84 7.87
N ALA A 197 17.21 24.10 7.50
CA ALA A 197 17.14 22.65 7.32
C ALA A 197 18.40 21.95 7.88
N PRO A 198 18.57 21.92 9.22
CA PRO A 198 19.75 21.32 9.85
C PRO A 198 19.86 19.79 9.66
N THR A 199 18.73 19.10 9.46
CA THR A 199 18.70 17.64 9.28
C THR A 199 18.05 17.30 7.95
N ARG A 200 18.68 16.39 7.19
CA ARG A 200 18.12 15.82 5.96
C ARG A 200 17.92 14.31 6.12
N ILE A 201 16.84 13.79 5.54
CA ILE A 201 16.44 12.39 5.70
C ILE A 201 16.36 11.71 4.34
N GLY A 202 17.12 10.62 4.19
CA GLY A 202 17.07 9.79 2.99
C GLY A 202 15.87 8.86 3.00
N VAL A 203 15.12 8.82 1.89
CA VAL A 203 13.99 7.90 1.72
C VAL A 203 14.18 7.04 0.48
N ARG A 204 13.71 5.79 0.58
CA ARG A 204 13.67 4.87 -0.56
C ARG A 204 12.27 4.30 -0.68
N MET A 205 11.68 4.40 -1.87
CA MET A 205 10.40 3.76 -2.15
C MET A 205 10.51 2.25 -1.88
N GLY A 206 9.71 1.77 -0.92
CA GLY A 206 9.67 0.36 -0.52
C GLY A 206 8.58 -0.40 -1.27
N ARG A 207 7.48 -0.66 -0.57
CA ARG A 207 6.34 -1.39 -1.12
C ARG A 207 5.28 -0.40 -1.63
N PRO A 208 4.80 -0.52 -2.88
CA PRO A 208 3.72 0.32 -3.37
C PRO A 208 2.40 -0.03 -2.68
N GLU A 209 1.47 0.91 -2.73
CA GLU A 209 0.13 0.77 -2.16
C GLU A 209 -0.62 -0.41 -2.78
N LYS A 210 -1.58 -1.00 -2.07
CA LYS A 210 -2.38 -2.13 -2.58
C LYS A 210 -3.85 -1.93 -2.21
N SER A 211 -4.72 -2.23 -3.16
CA SER A 211 -6.16 -2.40 -2.96
C SER A 211 -6.62 -3.48 -3.93
N LYS A 212 -6.68 -4.74 -3.47
CA LYS A 212 -7.02 -5.90 -4.32
C LYS A 212 -7.69 -7.02 -3.53
N GLU A 213 -8.65 -7.67 -4.17
CA GLU A 213 -9.27 -8.92 -3.73
C GLU A 213 -8.24 -10.03 -3.43
N ARG A 214 -8.40 -10.71 -2.29
CA ARG A 214 -7.46 -11.74 -1.84
C ARG A 214 -7.76 -13.07 -2.55
N LYS A 215 -7.03 -13.33 -3.64
CA LYS A 215 -7.19 -14.55 -4.43
C LYS A 215 -6.20 -15.64 -4.03
N MET A 216 -6.70 -16.87 -3.90
CA MET A 216 -5.83 -18.05 -3.97
C MET A 216 -5.30 -18.21 -5.40
N GLN A 217 -4.15 -18.88 -5.56
CA GLN A 217 -3.65 -19.26 -6.87
C GLN A 217 -3.75 -20.77 -7.06
N PRO A 218 -4.51 -21.25 -8.08
CA PRO A 218 -5.62 -20.60 -8.79
C PRO A 218 -6.79 -20.19 -7.88
N ALA A 219 -7.61 -19.23 -8.32
CA ALA A 219 -8.72 -18.66 -7.56
C ALA A 219 -9.99 -19.52 -7.65
N PRO A 220 -10.41 -20.21 -6.57
CA PRO A 220 -11.63 -20.98 -6.54
C PRO A 220 -12.84 -20.11 -6.17
N HIS A 221 -14.02 -20.53 -6.61
CA HIS A 221 -15.31 -20.03 -6.13
C HIS A 221 -15.90 -20.96 -5.06
N SER A 222 -15.49 -22.24 -5.05
CA SER A 222 -15.99 -23.25 -4.12
C SER A 222 -14.87 -24.12 -3.55
N ILE A 223 -14.95 -24.40 -2.24
CA ILE A 223 -14.10 -25.38 -1.56
C ILE A 223 -14.69 -26.80 -1.75
N PHE A 224 -14.82 -27.22 -3.00
CA PHE A 224 -15.29 -28.56 -3.38
C PHE A 224 -14.20 -29.30 -4.17
N PRO A 225 -13.86 -30.57 -3.85
CA PRO A 225 -12.81 -31.31 -4.55
C PRO A 225 -13.29 -31.86 -5.88
N ILE A 226 -12.57 -31.57 -6.97
CA ILE A 226 -12.84 -32.13 -8.31
C ILE A 226 -11.66 -32.92 -8.91
N GLY A 227 -10.59 -33.13 -8.16
CA GLY A 227 -9.44 -33.91 -8.61
C GLY A 227 -8.77 -33.37 -9.88
N GLU A 228 -8.34 -34.27 -10.76
CA GLU A 228 -7.80 -33.92 -12.08
C GLU A 228 -8.90 -33.72 -13.15
N TYR A 229 -10.16 -34.08 -12.83
CA TYR A 229 -11.29 -34.04 -13.77
C TYR A 229 -11.63 -32.62 -14.23
N GLY A 230 -11.28 -31.60 -13.44
CA GLY A 230 -11.45 -30.18 -13.81
C GLY A 230 -10.38 -29.61 -14.76
N GLY A 231 -9.40 -30.42 -15.18
CA GLY A 231 -8.27 -29.97 -15.99
C GLY A 231 -7.39 -28.92 -15.29
N LYS A 232 -6.59 -28.18 -16.08
CA LYS A 232 -5.65 -27.17 -15.55
C LYS A 232 -6.35 -26.02 -14.80
N ASN A 233 -7.55 -25.62 -15.27
CA ASN A 233 -8.31 -24.50 -14.72
C ASN A 233 -9.21 -24.88 -13.54
N ARG A 234 -9.28 -26.18 -13.18
CA ARG A 234 -10.15 -26.70 -12.12
C ARG A 234 -11.61 -26.30 -12.34
N SER A 235 -12.07 -26.43 -13.58
CA SER A 235 -13.41 -26.05 -14.02
C SER A 235 -14.42 -27.14 -13.70
N LEU A 236 -15.52 -26.77 -13.04
CA LEU A 236 -16.65 -27.66 -12.78
C LEU A 236 -17.31 -28.13 -14.08
N LYS A 237 -17.40 -27.27 -15.10
CA LYS A 237 -17.97 -27.63 -16.41
C LYS A 237 -17.24 -28.79 -17.08
N VAL A 238 -15.91 -28.82 -16.94
CA VAL A 238 -15.09 -29.91 -17.49
C VAL A 238 -15.32 -31.19 -16.69
N ALA A 239 -15.35 -31.09 -15.35
CA ALA A 239 -15.58 -32.24 -14.48
C ALA A 239 -16.97 -32.87 -14.67
N LEU A 240 -18.00 -32.07 -14.94
CA LEU A 240 -19.38 -32.54 -15.17
C LEU A 240 -19.51 -33.48 -16.39
N LYS A 241 -18.55 -33.49 -17.33
CA LYS A 241 -18.56 -34.40 -18.48
C LYS A 241 -18.36 -35.86 -18.10
N GLU A 242 -17.58 -36.10 -17.04
CA GLU A 242 -17.26 -37.44 -16.55
C GLU A 242 -18.42 -38.05 -15.73
N LYS A 243 -19.41 -37.22 -15.34
CA LYS A 243 -20.57 -37.50 -14.48
C LYS A 243 -20.21 -37.95 -13.06
N VAL A 244 -19.41 -39.00 -12.94
CA VAL A 244 -18.96 -39.59 -11.68
C VAL A 244 -17.48 -39.28 -11.48
N ILE A 245 -17.12 -38.79 -10.31
CA ILE A 245 -15.73 -38.46 -9.96
C ILE A 245 -15.27 -39.22 -8.72
N GLU A 246 -14.00 -39.61 -8.71
CA GLU A 246 -13.34 -40.20 -7.53
C GLU A 246 -12.45 -39.18 -6.83
N VAL A 247 -12.86 -38.75 -5.62
CA VAL A 247 -12.16 -37.72 -4.85
C VAL A 247 -12.12 -38.05 -3.36
N GLU A 248 -11.13 -37.49 -2.65
CA GLU A 248 -11.05 -37.56 -1.20
C GLU A 248 -12.03 -36.55 -0.58
N ILE A 249 -13.16 -37.03 -0.05
CA ILE A 249 -14.18 -36.24 0.62
C ILE A 249 -14.62 -36.94 1.92
N GLY A 250 -14.93 -36.17 2.96
CA GLY A 250 -15.51 -36.70 4.18
C GLY A 250 -16.96 -37.16 3.95
N MET A 251 -17.36 -38.26 4.59
CA MET A 251 -18.73 -38.79 4.59
C MET A 251 -19.35 -38.68 5.98
N ARG A 252 -20.67 -38.53 6.03
CA ARG A 252 -21.49 -38.49 7.25
C ARG A 252 -22.55 -39.56 7.19
N ARG A 253 -22.93 -40.12 8.34
CA ARG A 253 -24.05 -41.06 8.49
C ARG A 253 -25.10 -40.44 9.40
N CYS A 254 -26.33 -40.36 8.94
CA CYS A 254 -27.46 -39.93 9.75
C CYS A 254 -27.75 -40.96 10.85
N ASN A 255 -27.91 -40.52 12.09
CA ASN A 255 -28.20 -41.42 13.22
C ASN A 255 -29.66 -41.89 13.22
N ASP A 256 -30.58 -41.11 12.62
CA ASP A 256 -32.02 -41.40 12.67
C ASP A 256 -32.46 -42.35 11.56
N CYS A 257 -31.89 -42.22 10.35
CA CYS A 257 -32.27 -43.06 9.20
C CYS A 257 -31.12 -43.92 8.64
N GLY A 258 -29.92 -43.83 9.22
CA GLY A 258 -28.74 -44.59 8.77
C GLY A 258 -28.14 -44.15 7.44
N ASN A 259 -28.72 -43.16 6.75
CA ASN A 259 -28.31 -42.74 5.42
C ASN A 259 -26.91 -42.11 5.43
N GLU A 260 -26.05 -42.52 4.49
CA GLU A 260 -24.72 -41.94 4.29
C GLU A 260 -24.74 -40.87 3.21
N PHE A 261 -24.12 -39.73 3.48
CA PHE A 261 -24.10 -38.60 2.56
C PHE A 261 -22.80 -37.80 2.67
N ILE A 262 -22.49 -37.01 1.65
CA ILE A 262 -21.28 -36.19 1.60
C ILE A 262 -21.28 -35.12 2.70
N SER A 263 -20.10 -34.86 3.26
CA SER A 263 -19.90 -33.88 4.34
C SER A 263 -20.27 -32.43 4.01
N SER A 264 -20.59 -32.12 2.75
CA SER A 264 -21.08 -30.80 2.33
C SER A 264 -22.52 -30.49 2.77
N PHE A 265 -23.28 -31.51 3.20
CA PHE A 265 -24.60 -31.29 3.78
C PHE A 265 -24.55 -31.21 5.31
N CYS A 266 -25.26 -30.25 5.87
CA CYS A 266 -25.45 -30.08 7.32
C CYS A 266 -26.76 -30.72 7.83
N ILE A 267 -27.54 -31.32 6.95
CA ILE A 267 -28.76 -32.08 7.25
C ILE A 267 -28.78 -33.32 6.37
N CYS A 268 -29.42 -34.38 6.85
CA CYS A 268 -29.61 -35.58 6.04
C CYS A 268 -30.42 -35.25 4.79
N ASN A 269 -29.89 -35.56 3.61
CA ASN A 269 -30.58 -35.35 2.33
C ASN A 269 -31.83 -36.24 2.15
N LYS A 270 -32.04 -37.23 3.01
CA LYS A 270 -33.19 -38.14 2.97
C LYS A 270 -34.28 -37.78 3.99
N CYS A 271 -33.93 -37.61 5.26
CA CYS A 271 -34.91 -37.39 6.34
C CYS A 271 -34.90 -35.97 6.94
N GLY A 272 -33.98 -35.09 6.54
CA GLY A 272 -33.87 -33.74 7.06
C GLY A 272 -33.28 -33.62 8.47
N ALA A 273 -32.96 -34.74 9.14
CA ALA A 273 -32.37 -34.72 10.47
C ALA A 273 -30.97 -34.09 10.49
N SER A 274 -30.67 -33.35 11.56
CA SER A 274 -29.37 -32.74 11.83
C SER A 274 -28.44 -33.59 12.71
N ASN A 275 -28.93 -34.75 13.21
CA ASN A 275 -28.15 -35.67 14.01
C ASN A 275 -27.39 -36.67 13.12
N PHE A 276 -26.08 -36.50 12.99
CA PHE A 276 -25.21 -37.35 12.18
C PHE A 276 -23.83 -37.57 12.81
N GLN A 277 -23.25 -38.74 12.54
CA GLN A 277 -21.87 -39.08 12.87
C GLN A 277 -20.98 -38.92 11.63
N SER A 278 -19.79 -38.34 11.80
CA SER A 278 -18.79 -38.32 10.73
C SER A 278 -18.12 -39.70 10.62
N LEU A 279 -18.22 -40.33 9.45
CA LEU A 279 -17.63 -41.65 9.20
C LEU A 279 -16.10 -41.54 9.18
N GLY A 280 -15.44 -42.45 9.91
CA GLY A 280 -13.99 -42.40 10.15
C GLY A 280 -13.58 -41.84 11.53
N MET A 281 -14.53 -41.51 12.40
CA MET A 281 -14.32 -41.27 13.83
C MET A 281 -14.91 -42.42 14.66
N MET A 282 -14.06 -43.32 15.18
CA MET A 282 -14.46 -44.16 16.33
C MET A 282 -14.47 -43.26 17.57
N GLN A 283 -15.63 -43.17 18.23
CA GLN A 283 -15.74 -42.66 19.59
C GLN A 283 -15.46 -43.81 20.56
N ASP A 284 -14.28 -43.83 21.16
CA ASP A 284 -14.07 -44.61 22.40
C ASP A 284 -14.34 -43.69 23.59
N ALA A 285 -15.44 -43.95 24.30
CA ALA A 285 -15.93 -43.16 25.42
C ALA A 285 -15.08 -43.26 26.72
N ARG A 286 -13.85 -43.79 26.66
CA ARG A 286 -13.04 -44.07 27.88
C ARG A 286 -11.55 -43.77 27.82
N SER A 287 -11.00 -43.18 26.76
CA SER A 287 -9.55 -42.87 26.73
C SER A 287 -9.25 -41.48 26.18
N ARG A 288 -8.26 -40.82 26.80
CA ARG A 288 -7.72 -39.52 26.40
C ARG A 288 -7.43 -39.50 24.89
N MET A 289 -8.15 -38.65 24.18
CA MET A 289 -8.06 -38.28 22.76
C MET A 289 -6.81 -38.78 22.00
N GLN A 290 -6.94 -39.91 21.29
CA GLN A 290 -6.18 -40.18 20.07
C GLN A 290 -7.14 -40.34 18.88
N VAL A 291 -7.34 -39.23 18.16
CA VAL A 291 -8.12 -39.20 16.92
C VAL A 291 -7.30 -39.86 15.80
N LYS A 292 -7.61 -41.11 15.44
CA LYS A 292 -7.10 -41.68 14.18
C LYS A 292 -7.68 -40.89 12.99
N PRO A 293 -6.88 -40.53 11.99
CA PRO A 293 -7.37 -39.80 10.82
C PRO A 293 -8.38 -40.65 10.04
N ALA A 294 -9.45 -40.03 9.55
CA ALA A 294 -10.39 -40.65 8.62
C ALA A 294 -9.61 -41.27 7.45
N SER A 295 -10.02 -42.46 6.99
CA SER A 295 -9.33 -43.14 5.90
C SER A 295 -9.23 -42.22 4.68
N ARG A 296 -8.03 -42.10 4.10
CA ARG A 296 -7.77 -41.26 2.91
C ARG A 296 -8.29 -41.92 1.63
N ASP A 297 -9.37 -42.68 1.74
CA ASP A 297 -9.90 -43.43 0.62
C ASP A 297 -10.66 -42.48 -0.29
N LYS A 298 -10.40 -42.58 -1.59
CA LYS A 298 -11.21 -41.89 -2.59
C LYS A 298 -12.63 -42.45 -2.55
N LYS A 299 -13.61 -41.56 -2.64
CA LYS A 299 -15.02 -41.92 -2.74
C LYS A 299 -15.53 -41.53 -4.12
N SER A 300 -16.39 -42.37 -4.66
CA SER A 300 -17.12 -42.11 -5.90
C SER A 300 -18.31 -41.22 -5.60
N ILE A 301 -18.44 -40.10 -6.32
CA ILE A 301 -19.53 -39.13 -6.19
C ILE A 301 -20.16 -38.94 -7.56
N ASP A 302 -21.49 -39.09 -7.66
CA ASP A 302 -22.23 -38.62 -8.82
C ASP A 302 -22.31 -37.08 -8.75
N LEU A 303 -21.39 -36.44 -9.47
CA LEU A 303 -21.29 -34.99 -9.51
C LEU A 303 -22.46 -34.38 -10.30
N TRP A 304 -22.97 -35.10 -11.30
CA TRP A 304 -24.05 -34.62 -12.13
C TRP A 304 -25.36 -34.54 -11.34
N GLU A 305 -25.73 -35.61 -10.64
CA GLU A 305 -26.92 -35.63 -9.78
C GLU A 305 -26.84 -34.54 -8.70
N TYR A 306 -25.72 -34.47 -7.97
CA TYR A 306 -25.53 -33.46 -6.93
C TYR A 306 -25.62 -32.02 -7.47
N TYR A 307 -25.08 -31.77 -8.66
CA TYR A 307 -25.17 -30.47 -9.33
C TYR A 307 -26.62 -30.12 -9.72
N GLN A 308 -27.36 -31.09 -10.27
CA GLN A 308 -28.75 -30.92 -10.68
C GLN A 308 -29.68 -30.63 -9.48
N GLU A 309 -29.52 -31.38 -8.38
CA GLU A 309 -30.25 -31.11 -7.13
C GLU A 309 -29.95 -29.71 -6.59
N THR A 310 -28.69 -29.29 -6.66
CA THR A 310 -28.26 -27.97 -6.21
C THR A 310 -28.90 -26.85 -7.04
N LEU A 311 -28.94 -26.98 -8.37
CA LEU A 311 -29.60 -26.00 -9.23
C LEU A 311 -31.10 -25.89 -8.96
N LYS A 312 -31.76 -27.05 -8.75
CA LYS A 312 -33.18 -27.10 -8.40
C LYS A 312 -33.45 -26.36 -7.10
N LYS A 313 -32.61 -26.53 -6.08
CA LYS A 313 -32.73 -25.80 -4.81
C LYS A 313 -32.53 -24.29 -4.98
N LEU A 314 -31.62 -23.86 -5.85
CA LEU A 314 -31.34 -22.45 -6.09
C LEU A 314 -32.39 -21.74 -6.99
N GLY A 315 -33.37 -22.48 -7.53
CA GLY A 315 -34.38 -21.96 -8.45
C GLY A 315 -33.79 -21.44 -9.77
N GLU A 316 -32.61 -21.92 -10.18
CA GLU A 316 -31.98 -21.55 -11.45
C GLU A 316 -32.50 -22.46 -12.58
N PRO A 317 -32.67 -21.95 -13.82
CA PRO A 317 -33.32 -22.67 -14.91
C PRO A 317 -32.65 -24.03 -15.17
N TYR A 318 -33.44 -25.07 -14.97
CA TYR A 318 -33.07 -26.47 -15.11
C TYR A 318 -33.34 -26.92 -16.55
N GLY A 319 -32.30 -27.40 -17.23
CA GLY A 319 -32.42 -28.03 -18.53
C GLY A 319 -33.11 -29.38 -18.44
N ALA A 320 -34.35 -29.46 -18.89
CA ALA A 320 -34.98 -30.74 -19.22
C ALA A 320 -34.08 -31.51 -20.19
N ARG A 321 -33.98 -32.83 -19.99
CA ARG A 321 -33.28 -33.78 -20.87
C ARG A 321 -33.75 -33.59 -22.32
N SER A 322 -33.00 -32.87 -23.14
CA SER A 322 -33.17 -32.92 -24.59
C SER A 322 -32.24 -33.99 -25.13
N HIS A 323 -32.82 -34.94 -25.87
CA HIS A 323 -32.16 -36.16 -26.33
C HIS A 323 -31.15 -35.97 -27.46
N ASP A 324 -30.92 -34.74 -27.96
CA ASP A 324 -30.17 -34.53 -29.21
C ASP A 324 -29.17 -33.36 -29.24
N ALA A 325 -28.74 -32.84 -28.09
CA ALA A 325 -27.65 -31.86 -28.06
C ALA A 325 -26.64 -32.18 -26.96
N SER A 326 -25.36 -32.19 -27.31
CA SER A 326 -24.24 -32.35 -26.37
C SER A 326 -24.49 -31.56 -25.06
N PRO A 327 -24.46 -32.21 -23.88
CA PRO A 327 -24.95 -31.69 -22.59
C PRO A 327 -24.17 -30.49 -22.01
N VAL A 328 -23.32 -29.86 -22.81
CA VAL A 328 -22.30 -28.88 -22.40
C VAL A 328 -22.51 -27.53 -23.09
N ARG A 329 -23.29 -27.44 -24.17
CA ARG A 329 -23.44 -26.17 -24.93
C ARG A 329 -24.58 -25.26 -24.46
N ALA A 330 -25.62 -25.80 -23.81
CA ALA A 330 -26.80 -25.01 -23.44
C ALA A 330 -26.80 -24.50 -21.98
N HIS A 331 -25.98 -25.06 -21.08
CA HIS A 331 -26.11 -24.81 -19.64
C HIS A 331 -24.79 -24.36 -19.00
N ASN A 332 -24.85 -23.26 -18.25
CA ASN A 332 -23.78 -22.41 -17.73
C ASN A 332 -23.01 -21.56 -18.75
N LYS A 333 -23.37 -20.28 -18.86
CA LYS A 333 -22.41 -19.25 -19.32
C LYS A 333 -21.25 -19.10 -18.32
N LEU A 334 -21.46 -19.31 -17.02
CA LEU A 334 -20.47 -19.07 -15.95
C LEU A 334 -19.64 -20.31 -15.58
N ASP A 335 -18.30 -20.22 -15.66
CA ASP A 335 -17.38 -21.29 -15.29
C ASP A 335 -17.04 -21.26 -13.79
N VAL A 336 -17.58 -22.24 -13.05
CA VAL A 336 -17.31 -22.38 -11.60
C VAL A 336 -15.98 -23.10 -11.40
N LYS A 337 -15.02 -22.39 -10.80
CA LYS A 337 -13.72 -22.96 -10.40
C LYS A 337 -13.79 -23.57 -9.01
N CYS A 338 -13.32 -24.80 -8.87
CA CYS A 338 -13.28 -25.54 -7.60
C CYS A 338 -11.83 -25.85 -7.17
N VAL A 339 -11.65 -26.59 -6.08
CA VAL A 339 -10.31 -27.00 -5.60
C VAL A 339 -9.94 -28.38 -6.12
N LYS A 340 -8.65 -28.62 -6.32
CA LYS A 340 -8.14 -29.94 -6.76
C LYS A 340 -8.32 -31.02 -5.69
N GLY A 341 -8.18 -30.64 -4.43
CA GLY A 341 -8.36 -31.50 -3.27
C GLY A 341 -8.48 -30.66 -2.01
N LEU A 342 -9.14 -31.21 -0.99
CA LEU A 342 -9.36 -30.53 0.28
C LEU A 342 -8.09 -30.60 1.14
N ILE A 343 -7.76 -29.49 1.78
CA ILE A 343 -6.57 -29.35 2.64
C ILE A 343 -6.87 -29.59 4.13
N SER A 344 -8.15 -29.66 4.50
CA SER A 344 -8.58 -29.86 5.87
C SER A 344 -8.39 -31.30 6.34
N LYS A 345 -8.35 -31.49 7.67
CA LYS A 345 -8.16 -32.80 8.30
C LYS A 345 -9.34 -33.74 8.03
N GLN A 346 -10.56 -33.22 8.13
CA GLN A 346 -11.79 -34.00 7.95
C GLN A 346 -12.26 -34.08 6.50
N LYS A 347 -11.56 -33.41 5.57
CA LYS A 347 -11.95 -33.34 4.15
C LYS A 347 -13.42 -32.92 3.96
N VAL A 348 -13.87 -31.96 4.77
CA VAL A 348 -15.21 -31.39 4.63
C VAL A 348 -15.25 -30.49 3.41
N ALA A 349 -16.15 -30.79 2.47
CA ALA A 349 -16.39 -29.97 1.30
C ALA A 349 -17.43 -28.88 1.59
N GLU A 350 -17.30 -27.74 0.93
CA GLU A 350 -18.34 -26.71 0.92
C GLU A 350 -19.50 -27.13 -0.01
N HIS A 351 -20.72 -26.71 0.32
CA HIS A 351 -21.89 -26.92 -0.54
C HIS A 351 -21.71 -26.21 -1.89
N LEU A 352 -21.87 -26.93 -3.02
CA LEU A 352 -21.64 -26.37 -4.36
C LEU A 352 -22.52 -25.16 -4.67
N GLY A 353 -23.70 -25.07 -4.06
CA GLY A 353 -24.60 -23.92 -4.21
C GLY A 353 -23.94 -22.59 -3.86
N LYS A 354 -23.11 -22.55 -2.80
CA LYS A 354 -22.32 -21.35 -2.46
C LYS A 354 -21.37 -20.99 -3.60
N GLY A 355 -20.69 -21.97 -4.16
CA GLY A 355 -19.77 -21.80 -5.29
C GLY A 355 -20.42 -21.26 -6.56
N ILE A 356 -21.62 -21.74 -6.89
CA ILE A 356 -22.39 -21.28 -8.06
C ILE A 356 -22.82 -19.83 -7.86
N LEU A 357 -23.33 -19.48 -6.68
CA LEU A 357 -23.71 -18.10 -6.36
C LEU A 357 -22.50 -17.16 -6.36
N ARG A 358 -21.36 -17.58 -5.80
CA ARG A 358 -20.12 -16.81 -5.86
C ARG A 358 -19.66 -16.53 -7.29
N ALA A 359 -19.70 -17.55 -8.16
CA ALA A 359 -19.37 -17.39 -9.57
C ALA A 359 -20.34 -16.43 -10.27
N LYS A 360 -21.64 -16.49 -9.97
CA LYS A 360 -22.67 -15.60 -10.52
C LYS A 360 -22.39 -14.12 -10.22
N HIS A 361 -21.94 -13.84 -8.99
CA HIS A 361 -21.61 -12.50 -8.52
C HIS A 361 -20.15 -12.09 -8.76
N GLY A 362 -19.35 -12.98 -9.35
CA GLY A 362 -17.93 -12.71 -9.66
C GLY A 362 -17.04 -12.56 -8.43
N VAL A 363 -17.39 -13.19 -7.31
CA VAL A 363 -16.61 -13.18 -6.05
C VAL A 363 -15.88 -14.51 -5.85
N VAL A 364 -14.72 -14.47 -5.20
CA VAL A 364 -13.87 -15.65 -4.96
C VAL A 364 -13.73 -15.96 -3.48
N VAL A 365 -13.55 -17.25 -3.17
CA VAL A 365 -13.46 -17.74 -1.79
C VAL A 365 -12.00 -17.93 -1.36
N PHE A 366 -11.71 -17.64 -0.10
CA PHE A 366 -10.44 -17.95 0.55
C PHE A 366 -10.46 -19.33 1.22
N LYS A 367 -9.34 -19.74 1.83
CA LYS A 367 -9.14 -21.11 2.36
C LYS A 367 -10.10 -21.51 3.47
N ASP A 368 -10.65 -20.54 4.18
CA ASP A 368 -11.51 -20.70 5.35
C ASP A 368 -13.00 -20.52 5.04
N GLY A 369 -13.35 -20.32 3.76
CA GLY A 369 -14.73 -20.10 3.30
C GLY A 369 -15.14 -18.64 3.18
N THR A 370 -14.34 -17.71 3.71
CA THR A 370 -14.62 -16.27 3.70
C THR A 370 -14.18 -15.60 2.40
N ILE A 371 -14.73 -14.42 2.13
CA ILE A 371 -14.36 -13.54 1.02
C ILE A 371 -13.63 -12.34 1.60
N ARG A 372 -12.45 -12.05 1.05
CA ARG A 372 -11.51 -11.07 1.61
C ARG A 372 -11.05 -10.07 0.58
N TYR A 373 -10.83 -8.86 1.05
CA TYR A 373 -10.25 -7.78 0.27
C TYR A 373 -9.05 -7.19 1.01
N ASP A 374 -7.88 -7.20 0.37
CA ASP A 374 -6.63 -6.70 0.98
C ASP A 374 -6.41 -5.22 0.60
N PHE A 375 -5.97 -4.40 1.56
CA PHE A 375 -5.52 -3.03 1.31
C PHE A 375 -4.31 -2.63 2.16
N THR A 376 -3.62 -1.56 1.79
CA THR A 376 -2.61 -0.90 2.62
C THR A 376 -3.28 -0.11 3.74
N ASN A 377 -2.74 -0.20 4.96
CA ASN A 377 -3.22 0.55 6.11
C ASN A 377 -2.66 1.97 6.14
N LEU A 378 -3.51 2.96 6.37
CA LEU A 378 -3.09 4.32 6.71
C LEU A 378 -3.81 4.76 7.99
N PRO A 379 -3.10 5.34 8.96
CA PRO A 379 -3.71 5.88 10.17
C PRO A 379 -4.39 7.22 9.84
N LEU A 380 -5.55 7.45 10.45
CA LEU A 380 -6.27 8.72 10.39
C LEU A 380 -6.99 8.94 11.72
N THR A 381 -6.92 10.15 12.27
CA THR A 381 -7.60 10.53 13.50
C THR A 381 -8.76 11.49 13.25
N HIS A 382 -8.69 12.30 12.20
CA HIS A 382 -9.70 13.31 11.86
C HIS A 382 -10.01 13.28 10.37
N PHE A 383 -11.21 13.69 10.00
CA PHE A 383 -11.62 13.79 8.60
C PHE A 383 -12.69 14.87 8.43
N LYS A 384 -12.82 15.39 7.21
CA LYS A 384 -13.98 16.21 6.81
C LYS A 384 -15.01 15.30 6.13
N PRO A 385 -16.31 15.38 6.46
CA PRO A 385 -17.33 14.54 5.82
C PRO A 385 -17.31 14.57 4.28
N GLY A 386 -17.02 15.74 3.69
CA GLY A 386 -16.90 15.91 2.23
C GLY A 386 -15.77 15.09 1.59
N GLU A 387 -14.66 14.85 2.30
CA GLU A 387 -13.51 14.08 1.79
C GLU A 387 -13.86 12.60 1.56
N ILE A 388 -14.76 12.07 2.39
CA ILE A 388 -15.14 10.65 2.37
C ILE A 388 -16.49 10.40 1.68
N GLY A 389 -17.11 11.45 1.15
CA GLY A 389 -18.43 11.41 0.52
C GLY A 389 -19.57 11.11 1.51
N LEU A 390 -19.45 11.54 2.76
CA LEU A 390 -20.46 11.36 3.80
C LEU A 390 -21.31 12.64 3.94
N SER A 391 -22.61 12.53 3.76
CA SER A 391 -23.54 13.64 4.02
C SER A 391 -23.63 13.95 5.52
N VAL A 392 -23.80 15.23 5.88
CA VAL A 392 -23.96 15.69 7.27
C VAL A 392 -25.09 14.96 8.00
N GLU A 393 -26.24 14.75 7.35
CA GLU A 393 -27.37 14.01 7.93
C GLU A 393 -26.96 12.58 8.34
N LYS A 394 -26.31 11.86 7.41
CA LYS A 394 -25.81 10.50 7.68
C LYS A 394 -24.72 10.48 8.73
N ALA A 395 -23.86 11.50 8.80
CA ALA A 395 -22.87 11.63 9.86
C ALA A 395 -23.54 11.74 11.24
N LYS A 396 -24.60 12.56 11.35
CA LYS A 396 -25.41 12.66 12.58
C LYS A 396 -26.05 11.33 12.95
N GLU A 397 -26.61 10.58 11.99
CA GLU A 397 -27.16 9.23 12.23
C GLU A 397 -26.11 8.24 12.76
N LEU A 398 -24.87 8.32 12.27
CA LEU A 398 -23.75 7.49 12.73
C LEU A 398 -23.21 7.91 14.12
N GLY A 399 -23.72 9.03 14.65
CA GLY A 399 -23.42 9.59 15.95
C GLY A 399 -22.29 10.61 15.96
N TYR A 400 -22.01 11.25 14.83
CA TYR A 400 -21.12 12.42 14.73
C TYR A 400 -21.97 13.70 14.83
N SER A 401 -22.06 14.26 16.03
CA SER A 401 -22.92 15.42 16.32
C SER A 401 -22.17 16.75 16.36
N HIS A 402 -20.90 16.73 16.78
CA HIS A 402 -20.09 17.92 16.97
C HIS A 402 -18.75 17.78 16.24
N ASP A 403 -18.16 18.93 15.90
CA ASP A 403 -16.81 19.02 15.35
C ASP A 403 -15.74 19.03 16.47
N ILE A 404 -14.46 19.16 16.08
CA ILE A 404 -13.32 19.20 17.01
C ILE A 404 -13.38 20.39 17.99
N LYS A 405 -14.07 21.49 17.63
CA LYS A 405 -14.24 22.68 18.48
C LYS A 405 -15.44 22.57 19.41
N GLY A 406 -16.24 21.51 19.28
CA GLY A 406 -17.48 21.30 20.01
C GLY A 406 -18.68 22.04 19.40
N GLU A 407 -18.54 22.59 18.19
CA GLU A 407 -19.64 23.20 17.45
C GLU A 407 -20.51 22.12 16.80
N GLU A 408 -21.80 22.38 16.58
CA GLU A 408 -22.67 21.41 15.93
C GLU A 408 -22.24 21.18 14.48
N LEU A 409 -22.33 19.92 14.01
CA LEU A 409 -22.00 19.57 12.64
C LEU A 409 -23.08 20.07 11.68
N GLU A 410 -22.79 21.13 10.94
CA GLU A 410 -23.68 21.75 9.95
C GLU A 410 -23.13 21.69 8.52
N SER A 411 -21.80 21.70 8.38
CA SER A 411 -21.09 21.69 7.10
C SER A 411 -20.28 20.41 6.89
N ASP A 412 -20.12 20.00 5.64
CA ASP A 412 -19.28 18.87 5.24
C ASP A 412 -17.78 19.20 5.22
N THR A 413 -17.42 20.47 5.43
CA THR A 413 -16.04 20.96 5.55
C THR A 413 -15.52 21.02 6.98
N GLN A 414 -16.39 20.84 7.98
CA GLN A 414 -15.99 20.82 9.39
C GLN A 414 -15.14 19.58 9.69
N MET A 415 -14.14 19.76 10.55
CA MET A 415 -13.24 18.69 10.95
C MET A 415 -13.87 17.88 12.10
N VAL A 416 -14.02 16.58 11.90
CA VAL A 416 -14.63 15.67 12.87
C VAL A 416 -13.61 14.62 13.30
N GLU A 417 -13.58 14.31 14.60
CA GLU A 417 -12.76 13.23 15.14
C GLU A 417 -13.31 11.85 14.76
N LEU A 418 -12.45 11.01 14.18
CA LEU A 418 -12.77 9.64 13.76
C LEU A 418 -12.94 8.72 14.97
N LYS A 419 -14.09 8.07 15.07
CA LYS A 419 -14.31 7.08 16.11
C LYS A 419 -13.44 5.85 15.94
N GLN A 420 -13.07 5.25 17.07
CA GLN A 420 -12.03 4.23 17.15
C GLN A 420 -12.20 3.01 16.20
N GLN A 421 -13.43 2.57 15.95
CA GLN A 421 -13.74 1.39 15.12
C GLN A 421 -14.38 1.75 13.77
N ASP A 422 -14.43 3.03 13.43
CA ASP A 422 -14.92 3.48 12.14
C ASP A 422 -13.80 3.47 11.10
N VAL A 423 -14.12 3.01 9.88
CA VAL A 423 -13.17 2.80 8.80
C VAL A 423 -13.64 3.45 7.51
N ILE A 424 -12.69 4.00 6.76
CA ILE A 424 -12.88 4.60 5.44
C ILE A 424 -12.14 3.73 4.44
N ILE A 425 -12.89 3.09 3.54
CA ILE A 425 -12.34 2.11 2.60
C ILE A 425 -12.20 2.67 1.20
N SER A 426 -11.28 2.13 0.40
CA SER A 426 -11.16 2.52 -1.01
C SER A 426 -12.44 2.25 -1.82
N VAL A 427 -12.71 3.06 -2.84
CA VAL A 427 -13.82 2.86 -3.80
C VAL A 427 -13.73 1.48 -4.49
N ASP A 428 -12.52 0.98 -4.73
CA ASP A 428 -12.29 -0.35 -5.29
C ASP A 428 -12.77 -1.46 -4.34
N ALA A 429 -12.50 -1.31 -3.04
CA ALA A 429 -12.97 -2.22 -2.00
C ALA A 429 -14.50 -2.20 -1.92
N ALA A 430 -15.11 -1.01 -1.90
CA ALA A 430 -16.57 -0.85 -1.87
C ALA A 430 -17.24 -1.54 -3.06
N SER A 431 -16.68 -1.38 -4.26
CA SER A 431 -17.18 -2.01 -5.49
C SER A 431 -17.13 -3.54 -5.43
N TYR A 432 -16.14 -4.11 -4.74
CA TYR A 432 -16.06 -5.55 -4.53
C TYR A 432 -16.99 -6.02 -3.40
N LEU A 433 -17.04 -5.30 -2.28
CA LEU A 433 -17.93 -5.61 -1.15
C LEU A 433 -19.41 -5.51 -1.53
N LEU A 434 -19.80 -4.64 -2.45
CA LEU A 434 -21.14 -4.59 -3.03
C LEU A 434 -21.52 -5.90 -3.75
N LYS A 435 -20.57 -6.52 -4.44
CA LYS A 435 -20.80 -7.86 -5.03
C LYS A 435 -20.90 -8.93 -3.96
N VAL A 436 -20.16 -8.78 -2.85
CA VAL A 436 -20.24 -9.68 -1.71
C VAL A 436 -21.60 -9.56 -1.02
N SER A 437 -22.12 -8.36 -0.79
CA SER A 437 -23.45 -8.17 -0.17
C SER A 437 -24.55 -8.79 -1.03
N GLN A 438 -24.53 -8.57 -2.35
CA GLN A 438 -25.47 -9.19 -3.30
C GLN A 438 -25.36 -10.73 -3.31
N PHE A 439 -24.14 -11.26 -3.16
CA PHE A 439 -23.92 -12.69 -2.96
C PHE A 439 -24.54 -13.20 -1.66
N LEU A 440 -24.37 -12.48 -0.54
CA LEU A 440 -24.92 -12.87 0.75
C LEU A 440 -26.44 -12.83 0.77
N ASP A 441 -27.07 -11.82 0.15
CA ASP A 441 -28.52 -11.74 0.01
C ASP A 441 -29.05 -12.89 -0.85
N SER A 442 -28.39 -13.16 -1.98
CA SER A 442 -28.73 -14.33 -2.82
C SER A 442 -28.55 -15.65 -2.07
N LEU A 443 -27.53 -15.74 -1.21
CA LEU A 443 -27.25 -16.91 -0.40
C LEU A 443 -28.34 -17.13 0.67
N LEU A 444 -28.76 -16.06 1.36
CA LEU A 444 -29.85 -16.09 2.33
C LEU A 444 -31.17 -16.50 1.66
N ALA A 445 -31.57 -15.80 0.59
CA ALA A 445 -32.82 -16.05 -0.10
C ALA A 445 -32.88 -17.44 -0.76
N LYS A 446 -31.84 -17.82 -1.51
CA LYS A 446 -31.90 -19.02 -2.37
C LYS A 446 -31.44 -20.30 -1.69
N LEU A 447 -30.48 -20.23 -0.77
CA LEU A 447 -29.95 -21.45 -0.12
C LEU A 447 -30.53 -21.65 1.28
N TYR A 448 -30.72 -20.56 2.03
CA TYR A 448 -31.20 -20.63 3.42
C TYR A 448 -32.70 -20.34 3.58
N GLY A 449 -33.37 -19.80 2.55
CA GLY A 449 -34.79 -19.43 2.62
C GLY A 449 -35.08 -18.29 3.60
N LEU A 450 -34.09 -17.42 3.84
CA LEU A 450 -34.17 -16.27 4.73
C LEU A 450 -34.32 -14.97 3.93
N PRO A 451 -34.88 -13.89 4.51
CA PRO A 451 -34.93 -12.58 3.86
C PRO A 451 -33.52 -12.07 3.56
N SER A 452 -33.40 -11.23 2.52
CA SER A 452 -32.18 -10.46 2.24
C SER A 452 -31.82 -9.58 3.44
N TYR A 453 -30.53 -9.30 3.62
CA TYR A 453 -30.04 -8.51 4.74
C TYR A 453 -29.54 -7.13 4.32
N TYR A 454 -28.70 -7.07 3.27
CA TYR A 454 -28.06 -5.82 2.86
C TYR A 454 -28.93 -5.01 1.89
N GLU A 455 -29.52 -5.69 0.90
CA GLU A 455 -30.31 -5.07 -0.19
C GLU A 455 -29.56 -3.92 -0.90
N ALA A 456 -28.24 -3.98 -0.88
CA ALA A 456 -27.36 -2.91 -1.35
C ALA A 456 -27.31 -2.86 -2.89
N SER A 457 -27.59 -1.67 -3.43
CA SER A 457 -27.57 -1.35 -4.85
C SER A 457 -26.43 -0.40 -5.22
N SER A 458 -26.02 0.43 -4.26
CA SER A 458 -25.00 1.45 -4.37
C SER A 458 -23.90 1.23 -3.33
N LYS A 459 -22.77 1.94 -3.44
CA LYS A 459 -21.71 1.85 -2.42
C LYS A 459 -22.15 2.55 -1.14
N GLU A 460 -22.97 3.60 -1.25
CA GLU A 460 -23.51 4.40 -0.16
C GLU A 460 -24.36 3.55 0.79
N ASP A 461 -25.03 2.51 0.29
CA ASP A 461 -25.79 1.54 1.09
C ASP A 461 -24.89 0.71 2.05
N LEU A 462 -23.58 0.68 1.81
CA LEU A 462 -22.61 0.02 2.70
C LEU A 462 -22.22 0.89 3.89
N ILE A 463 -22.59 2.17 3.92
CA ILE A 463 -22.32 3.06 5.05
C ILE A 463 -23.12 2.59 6.28
N GLY A 464 -22.45 2.45 7.41
CA GLY A 464 -22.98 1.91 8.65
C GLY A 464 -22.90 0.38 8.75
N GLN A 465 -22.56 -0.32 7.67
CA GLN A 465 -22.43 -1.78 7.69
C GLN A 465 -21.19 -2.22 8.45
N LEU A 466 -21.33 -3.34 9.16
CA LEU A 466 -20.26 -3.92 9.97
C LEU A 466 -19.33 -4.79 9.14
N VAL A 467 -18.05 -4.59 9.39
CA VAL A 467 -16.94 -5.28 8.74
C VAL A 467 -16.02 -5.87 9.79
N LEU A 468 -15.30 -6.91 9.39
CA LEU A 468 -14.24 -7.50 10.18
C LEU A 468 -12.90 -7.09 9.57
N GLY A 469 -12.05 -6.45 10.35
CA GLY A 469 -10.65 -6.23 10.00
C GLY A 469 -9.81 -7.40 10.48
N LEU A 470 -9.05 -8.02 9.57
CA LEU A 470 -8.20 -9.17 9.89
C LEU A 470 -6.83 -9.00 9.25
N ALA A 471 -5.81 -9.06 10.10
CA ALA A 471 -4.42 -8.99 9.67
C ALA A 471 -3.89 -10.35 9.21
N PRO A 472 -2.93 -10.38 8.26
CA PRO A 472 -2.19 -11.59 7.95
C PRO A 472 -1.51 -12.13 9.21
N HIS A 473 -1.38 -13.45 9.33
CA HIS A 473 -0.72 -14.12 10.46
C HIS A 473 -1.38 -13.93 11.83
N THR A 474 -2.54 -13.28 11.93
CA THR A 474 -3.32 -13.20 13.17
C THR A 474 -4.60 -14.04 13.07
N SER A 475 -5.30 -14.20 14.20
CA SER A 475 -6.53 -14.99 14.27
C SER A 475 -7.69 -14.30 14.98
N ALA A 476 -7.48 -13.07 15.44
CA ALA A 476 -8.50 -12.24 16.03
C ALA A 476 -8.94 -11.22 14.97
N GLY A 477 -10.20 -11.26 14.58
CA GLY A 477 -10.81 -10.25 13.75
C GLY A 477 -11.36 -9.12 14.62
N ILE A 478 -11.10 -7.88 14.23
CA ILE A 478 -11.58 -6.69 14.94
C ILE A 478 -12.81 -6.16 14.23
N LEU A 479 -13.90 -5.97 14.97
CA LEU A 479 -15.12 -5.39 14.41
C LEU A 479 -14.86 -3.93 14.04
N GLY A 480 -15.31 -3.51 12.86
CA GLY A 480 -15.31 -2.13 12.42
C GLY A 480 -16.60 -1.79 11.70
N ARG A 481 -16.81 -0.50 11.42
CA ARG A 481 -17.98 0.03 10.73
C ARG A 481 -17.55 0.94 9.58
N ILE A 482 -18.11 0.73 8.40
CA ILE A 482 -17.80 1.57 7.23
C ILE A 482 -18.51 2.92 7.41
N ILE A 483 -17.78 4.03 7.28
CA ILE A 483 -18.38 5.38 7.37
C ILE A 483 -18.27 6.19 6.06
N GLY A 484 -17.41 5.78 5.12
CA GLY A 484 -17.25 6.47 3.85
C GLY A 484 -16.18 5.85 2.98
N PHE A 485 -15.87 6.56 1.89
CA PHE A 485 -15.03 6.02 0.81
C PHE A 485 -13.93 6.99 0.41
N THR A 486 -12.74 6.46 0.16
CA THR A 486 -11.61 7.23 -0.39
C THR A 486 -11.25 6.78 -1.80
N LYS A 487 -10.73 7.71 -2.61
CA LYS A 487 -10.15 7.39 -3.94
C LYS A 487 -8.78 6.73 -3.83
N ALA A 488 -8.10 6.87 -2.68
CA ALA A 488 -6.80 6.26 -2.45
C ALA A 488 -6.89 4.73 -2.42
N SER A 489 -5.85 4.04 -2.89
CA SER A 489 -5.71 2.58 -2.79
C SER A 489 -5.28 2.13 -1.38
N ALA A 490 -6.00 2.57 -0.36
CA ALA A 490 -5.71 2.31 1.05
C ALA A 490 -6.99 2.25 1.89
N CYS A 491 -6.84 1.89 3.16
CA CYS A 491 -7.87 2.00 4.18
C CYS A 491 -7.42 2.94 5.29
N TYR A 492 -8.19 4.00 5.51
CA TYR A 492 -7.99 4.90 6.64
C TYR A 492 -8.79 4.41 7.82
N ALA A 493 -8.14 4.34 8.98
CA ALA A 493 -8.77 4.00 10.24
C ALA A 493 -7.98 4.59 11.41
N HIS A 494 -8.62 4.65 12.57
CA HIS A 494 -7.97 5.10 13.79
C HIS A 494 -6.70 4.27 14.10
N PRO A 495 -5.59 4.86 14.59
CA PRO A 495 -4.37 4.12 14.95
C PRO A 495 -4.64 2.89 15.83
N PHE A 496 -5.53 3.04 16.83
CA PHE A 496 -5.96 1.91 17.67
C PHE A 496 -6.63 0.77 16.90
N PHE A 497 -7.36 1.04 15.82
CA PHE A 497 -7.95 -0.01 14.98
C PHE A 497 -6.86 -0.82 14.27
N HIS A 498 -5.82 -0.17 13.76
CA HIS A 498 -4.66 -0.82 13.13
C HIS A 498 -3.84 -1.61 14.16
N ALA A 499 -3.50 -1.00 15.28
CA ALA A 499 -2.76 -1.65 16.36
C ALA A 499 -3.52 -2.84 17.00
N ALA A 500 -4.85 -2.76 17.14
CA ALA A 500 -5.66 -3.87 17.66
C ALA A 500 -5.56 -5.13 16.79
N LYS A 501 -5.29 -4.98 15.49
CA LYS A 501 -5.05 -6.09 14.57
C LYS A 501 -3.63 -6.64 14.66
N ARG A 502 -2.80 -6.14 15.60
CA ARG A 502 -1.37 -6.45 15.78
C ARG A 502 -0.55 -6.14 14.53
N ARG A 503 -0.78 -4.94 13.99
CA ARG A 503 -0.14 -4.43 12.79
C ARG A 503 0.34 -3.01 13.02
N ASN A 504 1.45 -2.72 12.37
CA ASN A 504 2.06 -1.40 12.39
C ASN A 504 1.56 -0.63 11.16
N ALA A 505 1.69 0.68 11.20
CA ALA A 505 1.31 1.55 10.10
C ALA A 505 2.48 1.81 9.12
N ASP A 506 3.41 0.86 8.99
CA ASP A 506 4.68 0.97 8.25
C ASP A 506 4.61 0.42 6.80
N GLY A 507 3.41 0.39 6.22
CA GLY A 507 3.14 -0.20 4.90
C GLY A 507 2.64 -1.65 4.94
N ASP A 508 2.26 -2.12 6.12
CA ASP A 508 1.55 -3.38 6.33
C ASP A 508 0.18 -3.38 5.63
N GLU A 509 -0.27 -4.59 5.27
CA GLU A 509 -1.53 -4.81 4.56
C GLU A 509 -2.49 -5.62 5.41
N ASP A 510 -3.75 -5.19 5.46
CA ASP A 510 -4.82 -5.93 6.12
C ASP A 510 -5.93 -6.33 5.18
N SER A 511 -6.73 -7.29 5.64
CA SER A 511 -7.91 -7.75 4.94
C SER A 511 -9.18 -7.29 5.63
N ILE A 512 -10.19 -6.94 4.84
CA ILE A 512 -11.54 -6.67 5.31
C ILE A 512 -12.51 -7.72 4.76
N LEU A 513 -13.51 -8.05 5.58
CA LEU A 513 -14.61 -8.94 5.25
C LEU A 513 -15.92 -8.32 5.74
N LEU A 514 -17.04 -8.57 5.06
CA LEU A 514 -18.35 -8.26 5.64
C LEU A 514 -18.60 -9.19 6.85
N LEU A 515 -19.14 -8.66 7.94
CA LEU A 515 -19.37 -9.44 9.16
C LEU A 515 -20.24 -10.68 8.88
N LEU A 516 -21.33 -10.51 8.11
CA LEU A 516 -22.25 -11.60 7.81
C LEU A 516 -21.62 -12.69 6.93
N ASP A 517 -20.66 -12.35 6.06
CA ASP A 517 -19.89 -13.35 5.32
C ASP A 517 -19.06 -14.22 6.26
N ALA A 518 -18.36 -13.58 7.21
CA ALA A 518 -17.60 -14.31 8.22
C ALA A 518 -18.50 -15.23 9.05
N LEU A 519 -19.70 -14.79 9.44
CA LEU A 519 -20.63 -15.62 10.24
C LEU A 519 -21.22 -16.80 9.45
N LEU A 520 -21.59 -16.61 8.18
CA LEU A 520 -22.28 -17.64 7.39
C LEU A 520 -21.33 -18.63 6.70
N ASN A 521 -20.15 -18.17 6.29
CA ASN A 521 -19.29 -18.90 5.38
C ASN A 521 -17.99 -19.43 6.01
N PHE A 522 -17.58 -18.89 7.16
CA PHE A 522 -16.43 -19.41 7.88
C PHE A 522 -16.71 -20.80 8.48
N SER A 523 -15.70 -21.67 8.46
CA SER A 523 -15.73 -22.90 9.25
C SER A 523 -14.34 -23.39 9.63
N LEU A 524 -14.18 -23.81 10.89
CA LEU A 524 -12.98 -24.50 11.37
C LEU A 524 -12.67 -25.78 10.58
N PHE A 525 -13.69 -26.40 9.98
CA PHE A 525 -13.55 -27.63 9.21
C PHE A 525 -12.94 -27.43 7.81
N PHE A 526 -12.84 -26.19 7.33
CA PHE A 526 -12.13 -25.86 6.09
C PHE A 526 -10.64 -25.60 6.30
N LEU A 527 -10.25 -25.24 7.52
CA LEU A 527 -8.88 -24.86 7.82
C LEU A 527 -7.90 -26.03 7.62
N PRO A 528 -6.69 -25.75 7.12
CA PRO A 528 -5.65 -26.76 6.95
C PRO A 528 -5.15 -27.31 8.29
N GLU A 529 -4.62 -28.53 8.25
CA GLU A 529 -4.10 -29.23 9.42
C GLU A 529 -2.85 -28.57 10.02
N LYS A 530 -2.04 -27.89 9.20
CA LYS A 530 -0.80 -27.24 9.63
C LYS A 530 -1.09 -25.92 10.35
N ARG A 531 -0.41 -25.68 11.50
CA ARG A 531 -0.55 -24.45 12.32
C ARG A 531 -0.51 -23.16 11.50
N GLY A 532 0.44 -23.05 10.57
CA GLY A 532 0.63 -21.85 9.75
C GLY A 532 -0.51 -21.50 8.80
N GLY A 533 -1.50 -22.38 8.60
CA GLY A 533 -2.71 -22.05 7.83
C GLY A 533 -3.97 -21.86 8.68
N LYS A 534 -3.86 -22.00 10.01
CA LYS A 534 -4.91 -21.61 10.96
C LYS A 534 -4.75 -20.15 11.41
N MET A 535 -3.51 -19.70 11.53
CA MET A 535 -3.17 -18.27 11.58
C MET A 535 -3.51 -17.69 10.20
N ASP A 536 -4.13 -16.51 10.12
CA ASP A 536 -4.80 -15.94 8.94
C ASP A 536 -6.28 -16.35 8.78
N ALA A 537 -7.01 -16.64 9.87
CA ALA A 537 -8.46 -16.89 9.87
C ALA A 537 -9.13 -16.29 11.11
N PRO A 538 -10.37 -15.76 11.01
CA PRO A 538 -11.03 -15.10 12.14
C PRO A 538 -11.56 -16.14 13.15
N LEU A 539 -10.67 -16.68 13.98
CA LEU A 539 -11.01 -17.66 15.02
C LEU A 539 -11.73 -17.01 16.22
N VAL A 540 -11.41 -15.75 16.49
CA VAL A 540 -11.98 -14.95 17.57
C VAL A 540 -12.43 -13.61 17.00
N LEU A 541 -13.58 -13.13 17.46
CA LEU A 541 -14.11 -11.81 17.13
C LEU A 541 -13.93 -10.89 18.35
N ILE A 542 -13.31 -9.73 18.15
CA ILE A 542 -13.19 -8.68 19.16
C ILE A 542 -14.19 -7.57 18.79
N PRO A 543 -15.30 -7.44 19.54
CA PRO A 543 -16.35 -6.48 19.23
C PRO A 543 -16.00 -5.04 19.64
N PHE A 544 -15.20 -4.87 20.69
CA PHE A 544 -14.81 -3.57 21.24
C PHE A 544 -13.31 -3.53 21.45
N ILE A 545 -12.67 -2.43 21.05
CA ILE A 545 -11.24 -2.23 21.25
C ILE A 545 -11.03 -1.61 22.62
N ASN A 546 -10.20 -2.24 23.45
CA ASN A 546 -9.68 -1.63 24.66
C ASN A 546 -8.33 -0.96 24.34
N PRO A 547 -8.22 0.39 24.39
CA PRO A 547 -6.95 1.09 24.13
C PRO A 547 -5.80 0.63 25.02
N LYS A 548 -6.06 0.06 26.21
CA LYS A 548 -4.99 -0.47 27.09
C LYS A 548 -4.32 -1.73 26.55
N GLU A 549 -5.04 -2.50 25.73
CA GLU A 549 -4.61 -3.83 25.27
C GLU A 549 -4.05 -3.81 23.85
N VAL A 550 -4.13 -2.67 23.15
CA VAL A 550 -3.54 -2.53 21.82
C VAL A 550 -2.02 -2.41 21.90
N ASP A 551 -1.37 -2.53 20.76
CA ASP A 551 0.07 -2.40 20.64
C ASP A 551 0.58 -1.03 21.13
N LYS A 552 1.80 -1.02 21.69
CA LYS A 552 2.41 0.15 22.31
C LYS A 552 2.74 1.25 21.31
N GLU A 553 2.99 0.90 20.05
CA GLU A 553 3.28 1.89 19.01
C GLU A 553 2.15 2.91 18.89
N ALA A 554 0.89 2.47 18.95
CA ALA A 554 -0.25 3.38 18.92
C ALA A 554 -0.41 4.24 20.18
N HIS A 555 0.24 3.87 21.29
CA HIS A 555 0.27 4.69 22.50
C HIS A 555 1.26 5.84 22.38
N ASN A 556 2.24 5.74 21.49
CA ASN A 556 3.29 6.74 21.32
C ASN A 556 2.89 7.88 20.37
N VAL A 557 1.81 7.72 19.60
CA VAL A 557 1.26 8.75 18.70
C VAL A 557 1.08 10.07 19.45
N SER A 558 1.65 11.15 18.92
CA SER A 558 1.45 12.48 19.50
C SER A 558 0.03 12.97 19.27
N ILE A 559 -0.57 13.56 20.30
CA ILE A 559 -1.93 14.12 20.26
C ILE A 559 -1.94 15.62 20.59
N ALA A 560 -0.78 16.26 20.57
CA ALA A 560 -0.66 17.68 20.83
C ALA A 560 -1.14 18.49 19.61
N ASN A 561 -1.90 19.56 19.85
CA ASN A 561 -2.28 20.50 18.80
C ASN A 561 -1.07 21.30 18.31
N GLU A 562 -0.14 21.61 19.21
CA GLU A 562 1.10 22.33 18.91
C GLU A 562 2.22 21.85 19.81
N TYR A 563 3.44 21.85 19.31
CA TYR A 563 4.61 21.58 20.13
C TYR A 563 5.08 22.84 20.88
N PRO A 564 5.50 22.69 22.15
CA PRO A 564 5.98 23.81 22.97
C PRO A 564 7.40 24.24 22.55
N LEU A 565 7.84 25.43 22.94
CA LEU A 565 9.17 25.96 22.57
C LEU A 565 10.30 25.04 23.07
N GLU A 566 10.15 24.51 24.28
CA GLU A 566 11.11 23.63 24.94
C GLU A 566 11.37 22.35 24.13
N PHE A 567 10.39 21.90 23.34
CA PHE A 567 10.57 20.76 22.44
C PHE A 567 11.57 21.09 21.33
N TYR A 568 11.39 22.22 20.63
CA TYR A 568 12.29 22.64 19.56
C TYR A 568 13.71 22.85 20.07
N GLU A 569 13.88 23.50 21.22
CA GLU A 569 15.19 23.68 21.85
C GLU A 569 15.84 22.35 22.29
N ALA A 570 15.03 21.41 22.77
CA ALA A 570 15.49 20.06 23.10
C ALA A 570 15.99 19.30 21.87
N THR A 571 15.34 19.48 20.71
CA THR A 571 15.79 18.87 19.44
C THR A 571 17.17 19.40 19.01
N CYS A 572 17.42 20.71 19.17
CA CYS A 572 18.74 21.30 18.89
C CYS A 572 19.84 20.75 19.79
N SER A 573 19.49 20.33 21.01
CA SER A 573 20.41 19.77 21.99
C SER A 573 20.62 18.26 21.86
N GLY A 574 19.94 17.60 20.92
CA GLY A 574 20.06 16.14 20.72
C GLY A 574 19.53 15.30 21.88
N LYS A 575 18.55 15.82 22.65
CA LYS A 575 18.04 15.13 23.85
C LYS A 575 17.35 13.81 23.48
N ASN A 576 17.31 12.89 24.46
CA ASN A 576 16.52 11.67 24.31
C ASN A 576 15.02 12.03 24.31
N PRO A 577 14.19 11.46 23.43
CA PRO A 577 12.75 11.75 23.42
C PRO A 577 12.10 11.53 24.79
N LYS A 578 12.54 10.52 25.57
CA LYS A 578 11.97 10.25 26.90
C LYS A 578 12.18 11.35 27.94
N GLU A 579 13.13 12.27 27.70
CA GLU A 579 13.40 13.41 28.59
C GLU A 579 12.49 14.61 28.29
N VAL A 580 11.75 14.56 27.18
CA VAL A 580 10.85 15.63 26.74
C VAL A 580 9.41 15.21 26.94
N THR A 581 8.64 16.06 27.60
CA THR A 581 7.23 15.79 27.88
C THR A 581 6.36 16.36 26.78
N ILE A 582 5.93 15.51 25.85
CA ILE A 582 4.88 15.80 24.86
C ILE A 582 3.68 14.93 25.17
N GLU A 583 2.48 15.47 24.94
CA GLU A 583 1.25 14.70 25.09
C GLU A 583 1.14 13.62 23.99
N THR A 584 1.11 12.36 24.42
CA THR A 584 0.93 11.20 23.54
C THR A 584 -0.37 10.47 23.89
N ALA A 585 -0.86 9.59 23.02
CA ALA A 585 -2.04 8.78 23.30
C ALA A 585 -1.94 8.03 24.64
N SER A 586 -0.74 7.61 25.05
CA SER A 586 -0.48 6.92 26.32
C SER A 586 -0.87 7.72 27.56
N SER A 587 -0.77 9.06 27.53
CA SER A 587 -1.06 9.92 28.68
C SER A 587 -2.53 9.90 29.07
N ARG A 588 -3.40 9.57 28.11
CA ARG A 588 -4.85 9.57 28.28
C ARG A 588 -5.45 8.20 28.52
N ILE A 589 -4.75 7.08 28.29
CA ILE A 589 -5.34 5.72 28.33
C ILE A 589 -5.64 5.27 29.79
N GLY A 590 -6.62 5.90 30.45
CA GLY A 590 -7.10 5.61 31.81
C GLY A 590 -8.48 4.95 31.81
N GLU A 591 -9.44 5.52 31.10
CA GLU A 591 -10.81 5.05 30.92
C GLU A 591 -11.16 4.93 29.42
N PRO A 592 -12.18 4.13 29.03
CA PRO A 592 -12.60 4.00 27.63
C PRO A 592 -13.05 5.31 26.97
N LYS A 593 -13.49 6.31 27.76
CA LYS A 593 -13.86 7.65 27.27
C LYS A 593 -12.65 8.46 26.82
N ASP A 594 -11.46 8.09 27.28
CA ASP A 594 -10.22 8.79 27.01
C ASP A 594 -9.58 8.39 25.67
N ALA A 595 -10.28 7.57 24.88
CA ALA A 595 -9.89 7.19 23.53
C ALA A 595 -10.18 8.26 22.47
N TYR A 596 -10.64 9.45 22.89
CA TYR A 596 -11.10 10.56 22.06
C TYR A 596 -10.46 11.88 22.55
N GLY A 597 -10.64 12.95 21.77
CA GLY A 597 -10.03 14.27 21.97
C GLY A 597 -8.61 14.38 21.41
N PHE A 598 -8.25 13.61 20.38
CA PHE A 598 -6.91 13.66 19.80
C PHE A 598 -6.69 15.03 19.13
N GLY A 599 -5.51 15.61 19.33
CA GLY A 599 -5.06 16.77 18.56
C GLY A 599 -4.27 16.37 17.32
N TYR A 600 -4.01 17.34 16.46
CA TYR A 600 -3.06 17.23 15.35
C TYR A 600 -2.40 18.59 15.11
N THR A 601 -1.20 18.59 14.52
CA THR A 601 -0.43 19.82 14.28
C THR A 601 -0.71 20.45 12.92
N HIS A 602 -0.85 19.65 11.87
CA HIS A 602 -0.97 20.13 10.49
C HIS A 602 -2.30 19.73 9.86
N GLU A 603 -2.95 20.70 9.20
CA GLU A 603 -4.13 20.45 8.38
C GLU A 603 -3.77 20.05 6.96
N THR A 604 -4.72 19.36 6.33
CA THR A 604 -4.65 18.92 4.94
C THR A 604 -5.95 19.33 4.22
N THR A 605 -5.85 19.75 2.95
CA THR A 605 -7.06 20.09 2.18
C THR A 605 -7.93 18.87 1.88
N ASP A 606 -7.32 17.76 1.44
CA ASP A 606 -7.98 16.49 1.16
C ASP A 606 -7.01 15.31 1.42
N ILE A 607 -7.46 14.33 2.21
CA ILE A 607 -6.73 13.09 2.54
C ILE A 607 -6.31 12.29 1.30
N ALA A 608 -6.98 12.47 0.16
CA ALA A 608 -6.73 11.78 -1.11
C ALA A 608 -6.22 12.70 -2.23
N ALA A 609 -5.72 13.91 -1.92
CA ALA A 609 -5.23 14.89 -2.91
C ALA A 609 -4.00 14.43 -3.72
N GLY A 610 -3.27 13.42 -3.23
CA GLY A 610 -2.06 12.90 -3.85
C GLY A 610 -2.31 12.02 -5.10
N PRO A 611 -1.24 11.58 -5.78
CA PRO A 611 -1.36 10.62 -6.87
C PRO A 611 -1.98 9.31 -6.37
N LEU A 612 -3.13 8.91 -6.95
CA LEU A 612 -3.94 7.78 -6.47
C LEU A 612 -3.24 6.42 -6.63
N ASN A 613 -2.37 6.29 -7.64
CA ASN A 613 -1.60 5.10 -7.91
C ASN A 613 -0.15 5.46 -8.17
N SER A 614 0.76 4.66 -7.63
CA SER A 614 2.19 4.77 -7.94
C SER A 614 2.45 4.44 -9.41
N LEU A 615 3.39 5.16 -10.02
CA LEU A 615 3.86 4.88 -11.38
C LEU A 615 4.41 3.44 -11.50
N TYR A 616 4.91 2.89 -10.40
CA TYR A 616 5.37 1.50 -10.33
C TYR A 616 4.27 0.48 -10.72
N LYS A 617 2.99 0.77 -10.46
CA LYS A 617 1.87 -0.11 -10.85
C LYS A 617 1.48 0.03 -12.32
N THR A 618 1.64 1.23 -12.89
CA THR A 618 1.23 1.51 -14.27
C THR A 618 2.27 1.04 -15.27
N LEU A 619 3.56 1.09 -14.90
CA LEU A 619 4.65 0.55 -15.71
C LEU A 619 4.54 -0.98 -15.82
N GLY A 620 4.66 -1.49 -17.05
CA GLY A 620 4.41 -2.90 -17.36
C GLY A 620 5.62 -3.75 -17.08
N THR A 621 6.73 -3.47 -17.78
CA THR A 621 7.91 -4.32 -17.74
C THR A 621 8.88 -3.90 -16.63
N MET A 622 9.68 -4.86 -16.13
CA MET A 622 10.74 -4.57 -15.15
C MET A 622 11.81 -3.62 -15.71
N VAL A 623 12.03 -3.64 -17.02
CA VAL A 623 13.01 -2.78 -17.71
C VAL A 623 12.50 -1.34 -17.72
N GLU A 624 11.23 -1.10 -18.08
CA GLU A 624 10.61 0.22 -17.98
C GLU A 624 10.66 0.78 -16.56
N LYS A 625 10.38 -0.05 -15.55
CA LYS A 625 10.44 0.36 -14.14
C LYS A 625 11.83 0.79 -13.72
N LEU A 626 12.84 0.09 -14.20
CA LEU A 626 14.23 0.38 -13.92
C LEU A 626 14.71 1.65 -14.63
N ASP A 627 14.38 1.80 -15.91
CA ASP A 627 14.73 2.99 -16.69
C ASP A 627 14.03 4.24 -16.10
N ALA A 628 12.79 4.10 -15.63
CA ALA A 628 12.09 5.15 -14.89
C ALA A 628 12.75 5.47 -13.53
N GLN A 629 13.22 4.46 -12.79
CA GLN A 629 13.93 4.66 -11.53
C GLN A 629 15.27 5.39 -11.73
N LEU A 630 16.04 5.00 -12.75
CA LEU A 630 17.36 5.60 -13.03
C LEU A 630 17.25 6.99 -13.65
N SER A 631 16.24 7.23 -14.49
CA SER A 631 15.96 8.59 -14.98
C SER A 631 15.54 9.53 -13.85
N LEU A 632 14.77 9.04 -12.86
CA LEU A 632 14.47 9.82 -11.66
C LEU A 632 15.72 10.08 -10.82
N ALA A 633 16.60 9.08 -10.66
CA ALA A 633 17.88 9.27 -9.96
C ALA A 633 18.72 10.38 -10.60
N ARG A 634 18.84 10.43 -11.93
CA ARG A 634 19.52 11.51 -12.66
C ARG A 634 18.89 12.89 -12.47
N MET A 635 17.59 12.95 -12.21
CA MET A 635 16.90 14.23 -11.99
C MET A 635 17.09 14.74 -10.56
N ILE A 636 17.31 13.89 -9.56
CA ILE A 636 17.36 14.29 -8.15
C ILE A 636 18.80 14.61 -7.75
N ARG A 637 19.07 15.85 -7.36
CA ARG A 637 20.40 16.30 -6.92
C ARG A 637 20.98 15.48 -5.75
N ALA A 638 20.13 15.02 -4.84
CA ALA A 638 20.54 14.30 -3.64
C ALA A 638 20.87 12.81 -3.87
N VAL A 639 20.66 12.27 -5.08
CA VAL A 639 20.80 10.84 -5.37
C VAL A 639 21.93 10.61 -6.35
N ASP A 640 22.91 9.78 -5.97
CA ASP A 640 23.95 9.32 -6.88
C ASP A 640 23.40 8.20 -7.80
N GLU A 641 23.27 8.50 -9.09
CA GLU A 641 22.76 7.55 -10.08
C GLU A 641 23.65 6.32 -10.27
N CYS A 642 24.96 6.46 -10.08
CA CYS A 642 25.93 5.38 -10.21
C CYS A 642 25.77 4.37 -9.07
N GLU A 643 25.62 4.87 -7.84
CA GLU A 643 25.38 4.04 -6.66
C GLU A 643 24.04 3.30 -6.75
N VAL A 644 22.99 3.99 -7.21
CA VAL A 644 21.66 3.38 -7.41
C VAL A 644 21.73 2.26 -8.45
N ALA A 645 22.35 2.52 -9.61
CA ALA A 645 22.50 1.53 -10.67
C ALA A 645 23.27 0.29 -10.17
N GLU A 646 24.39 0.52 -9.48
CA GLU A 646 25.21 -0.56 -8.95
C GLU A 646 24.48 -1.38 -7.87
N THR A 647 23.74 -0.73 -6.98
CA THR A 647 22.96 -1.39 -5.93
C THR A 647 21.88 -2.29 -6.52
N VAL A 648 21.19 -1.85 -7.56
CA VAL A 648 20.17 -2.65 -8.24
C VAL A 648 20.80 -3.87 -8.94
N ILE A 649 21.93 -3.67 -9.64
CA ILE A 649 22.65 -4.76 -10.30
C ILE A 649 23.11 -5.82 -9.28
N LYS A 650 23.73 -5.38 -8.17
CA LYS A 650 24.27 -6.29 -7.14
C LYS A 650 23.17 -7.08 -6.42
N ASN A 651 22.14 -6.39 -5.94
CA ASN A 651 21.16 -7.00 -5.03
C ASN A 651 20.03 -7.74 -5.77
N HIS A 652 19.68 -7.29 -6.98
CA HIS A 652 18.58 -7.85 -7.74
C HIS A 652 19.07 -8.73 -8.91
N PHE A 653 19.74 -8.14 -9.92
CA PHE A 653 20.02 -8.86 -11.17
C PHE A 653 21.10 -9.92 -11.05
N LEU A 654 22.27 -9.60 -10.47
CA LEU A 654 23.33 -10.58 -10.29
C LEU A 654 22.87 -11.76 -9.44
N ARG A 655 22.03 -11.51 -8.43
CA ARG A 655 21.45 -12.56 -7.58
C ARG A 655 20.47 -13.43 -8.34
N ASP A 656 19.58 -12.85 -9.15
CA ASP A 656 18.59 -13.59 -9.94
C ASP A 656 19.24 -14.39 -11.07
N ILE A 657 20.16 -13.80 -11.85
CA ILE A 657 20.89 -14.48 -12.93
C ILE A 657 21.66 -15.68 -12.38
N LYS A 658 22.44 -15.50 -11.31
CA LYS A 658 23.18 -16.61 -10.67
C LYS A 658 22.25 -17.66 -10.08
N GLY A 659 21.15 -17.23 -9.45
CA GLY A 659 20.14 -18.12 -8.90
C GLY A 659 19.50 -19.00 -9.98
N ASN A 660 19.08 -18.39 -11.09
CA ASN A 660 18.48 -19.08 -12.22
C ASN A 660 19.48 -19.98 -12.95
N LEU A 661 20.73 -19.54 -13.11
CA LEU A 661 21.79 -20.36 -13.71
C LEU A 661 22.06 -21.62 -12.88
N ARG A 662 22.20 -21.47 -11.56
CA ARG A 662 22.37 -22.60 -10.63
C ARG A 662 21.14 -23.51 -10.65
N ALA A 663 19.94 -22.93 -10.61
CA ALA A 663 18.69 -23.67 -10.66
C ALA A 663 18.54 -24.46 -11.96
N PHE A 664 18.96 -23.88 -13.09
CA PHE A 664 18.97 -24.53 -14.41
C PHE A 664 19.88 -25.77 -14.42
N GLY A 665 21.08 -25.67 -13.85
CA GLY A 665 22.02 -26.79 -13.74
C GLY A 665 21.51 -27.93 -12.86
N SER A 666 20.74 -27.62 -11.80
CA SER A 666 20.20 -28.60 -10.86
C SER A 666 18.71 -28.95 -11.07
N GLN A 667 18.12 -28.56 -12.20
CA GLN A 667 16.67 -28.58 -12.35
C GLN A 667 16.07 -29.99 -12.42
N THR A 668 14.77 -30.07 -12.12
CA THR A 668 13.96 -31.26 -12.39
C THR A 668 13.18 -31.07 -13.68
N MET A 669 12.73 -32.15 -14.28
CA MET A 669 11.99 -32.14 -15.52
C MET A 669 10.52 -32.46 -15.24
N ARG A 670 9.58 -31.82 -15.92
CA ARG A 670 8.14 -32.06 -15.74
C ARG A 670 7.45 -32.45 -17.03
N CYS A 671 6.44 -33.31 -16.95
CA CYS A 671 5.58 -33.58 -18.09
C CYS A 671 4.62 -32.40 -18.35
N SER A 672 4.46 -31.99 -19.61
CA SER A 672 3.59 -30.87 -20.01
C SER A 672 2.08 -31.12 -19.78
N LYS A 673 1.66 -32.40 -19.76
CA LYS A 673 0.27 -32.82 -19.61
C LYS A 673 -0.07 -33.21 -18.17
N CYS A 674 0.60 -34.24 -17.63
CA CYS A 674 0.27 -34.78 -16.30
C CYS A 674 1.08 -34.16 -15.15
N ASN A 675 1.99 -33.22 -15.41
CA ASN A 675 2.87 -32.60 -14.41
C ASN A 675 3.70 -33.58 -13.54
N ALA A 676 3.86 -34.83 -13.97
CA ALA A 676 4.78 -35.77 -13.33
C ALA A 676 6.20 -35.20 -13.36
N LYS A 677 6.86 -35.18 -12.19
CA LYS A 677 8.22 -34.67 -12.02
C LYS A 677 9.21 -35.82 -12.09
N TYR A 678 10.30 -35.61 -12.81
CA TYR A 678 11.41 -36.55 -12.97
C TYR A 678 12.72 -35.83 -12.65
N ARG A 679 13.58 -36.45 -11.84
CA ARG A 679 14.92 -35.91 -11.56
C ARG A 679 15.80 -35.90 -12.81
N ARG A 680 15.63 -36.88 -13.70
CA ARG A 680 16.34 -37.00 -14.98
C ARG A 680 15.34 -37.35 -16.08
N ILE A 681 15.64 -36.98 -17.32
CA ILE A 681 14.80 -37.34 -18.47
C ILE A 681 14.87 -38.87 -18.63
N PRO A 682 13.73 -39.59 -18.68
CA PRO A 682 13.72 -41.00 -19.05
C PRO A 682 14.35 -41.18 -20.44
N LEU A 683 15.12 -42.25 -20.64
CA LEU A 683 15.80 -42.52 -21.92
C LEU A 683 14.84 -42.55 -23.13
N SER A 684 13.57 -42.85 -22.92
CA SER A 684 12.53 -42.80 -23.96
C SER A 684 12.14 -41.39 -24.42
N GLY A 685 12.62 -40.32 -23.75
CA GLY A 685 12.24 -38.92 -23.99
C GLY A 685 10.78 -38.57 -23.67
N LYS A 686 9.97 -39.58 -23.28
CA LYS A 686 8.53 -39.47 -23.05
C LYS A 686 8.20 -39.69 -21.58
N CYS A 687 7.10 -39.07 -21.14
CA CYS A 687 6.59 -39.29 -19.79
C CYS A 687 6.14 -40.74 -19.60
N LYS A 688 6.67 -41.41 -18.55
CA LYS A 688 6.30 -42.80 -18.20
C LYS A 688 4.81 -42.99 -17.88
N LYS A 689 4.09 -41.92 -17.48
CA LYS A 689 2.67 -41.99 -17.11
C LYS A 689 1.70 -41.73 -18.26
N CYS A 690 2.05 -40.87 -19.21
CA CYS A 690 1.09 -40.39 -20.23
C CYS A 690 1.69 -40.26 -21.64
N GLY A 691 2.93 -40.70 -21.86
CA GLY A 691 3.59 -40.67 -23.17
C GLY A 691 3.93 -39.27 -23.72
N SER A 692 3.53 -38.20 -23.03
CA SER A 692 3.71 -36.81 -23.50
C SER A 692 5.14 -36.30 -23.32
N LYS A 693 5.48 -35.20 -24.01
CA LYS A 693 6.81 -34.54 -23.93
C LYS A 693 7.12 -34.07 -22.52
N ILE A 694 8.38 -34.20 -22.15
CA ILE A 694 8.94 -33.71 -20.90
C ILE A 694 9.63 -32.37 -21.20
N VAL A 695 9.38 -31.38 -20.35
CA VAL A 695 9.91 -30.03 -20.47
C VAL A 695 10.73 -29.68 -19.22
N PRO A 696 11.78 -28.86 -19.37
CA PRO A 696 12.50 -28.32 -18.22
C PRO A 696 11.59 -27.45 -17.34
N THR A 697 11.93 -27.33 -16.06
CA THR A 697 11.22 -26.42 -15.15
C THR A 697 11.76 -25.00 -15.25
N VAL A 698 13.05 -24.83 -15.57
CA VAL A 698 13.72 -23.55 -15.76
C VAL A 698 14.16 -23.46 -17.22
N HIS A 699 13.75 -22.40 -17.90
CA HIS A 699 14.05 -22.20 -19.32
C HIS A 699 15.29 -21.33 -19.50
N VAL A 700 16.03 -21.50 -20.59
CA VAL A 700 17.23 -20.68 -20.87
C VAL A 700 16.90 -19.19 -20.90
N ALA A 701 15.76 -18.82 -21.47
CA ALA A 701 15.29 -17.44 -21.51
C ALA A 701 15.15 -16.78 -20.12
N SER A 702 14.85 -17.54 -19.05
CA SER A 702 14.79 -16.95 -17.71
C SER A 702 16.16 -16.64 -17.11
N VAL A 703 17.22 -17.27 -17.62
CA VAL A 703 18.61 -16.99 -17.22
C VAL A 703 19.13 -15.74 -17.93
N ILE A 704 18.85 -15.61 -19.23
CA ILE A 704 19.36 -14.52 -20.08
C ILE A 704 18.59 -13.21 -19.88
N LYS A 705 17.33 -13.27 -19.41
CA LYS A 705 16.37 -12.15 -19.35
C LYS A 705 16.93 -10.79 -18.91
N TYR A 706 17.83 -10.77 -17.92
CA TYR A 706 18.36 -9.53 -17.34
C TYR A 706 19.82 -9.25 -17.68
N LEU A 707 20.52 -10.15 -18.39
CA LEU A 707 21.94 -10.02 -18.65
C LEU A 707 22.24 -8.81 -19.53
N ASP A 708 21.60 -8.74 -20.70
CA ASP A 708 21.81 -7.65 -21.67
C ASP A 708 21.44 -6.28 -21.08
N VAL A 709 20.35 -6.23 -20.31
CA VAL A 709 19.89 -5.01 -19.63
C VAL A 709 20.89 -4.58 -18.56
N SER A 710 21.46 -5.52 -17.80
CA SER A 710 22.46 -5.22 -16.77
C SER A 710 23.75 -4.69 -17.38
N LEU A 711 24.19 -5.24 -18.52
CA LEU A 711 25.37 -4.77 -19.26
C LEU A 711 25.16 -3.37 -19.83
N ARG A 712 23.99 -3.10 -20.44
CA ARG A 712 23.62 -1.76 -20.92
C ARG A 712 23.74 -0.72 -19.81
N ILE A 713 23.16 -1.00 -18.65
CA ILE A 713 23.13 -0.07 -17.51
C ILE A 713 24.52 0.09 -16.91
N ALA A 714 25.30 -0.98 -16.81
CA ALA A 714 26.68 -0.90 -16.32
C ALA A 714 27.54 0.03 -17.18
N ASN A 715 27.31 0.04 -18.50
CA ASN A 715 28.03 0.91 -19.43
C ASN A 715 27.51 2.36 -19.41
N GLU A 716 26.19 2.55 -19.32
CA GLU A 716 25.56 3.88 -19.37
C GLU A 716 25.75 4.69 -18.09
N TYR A 717 25.83 4.03 -16.93
CA TYR A 717 25.95 4.68 -15.61
C TYR A 717 27.34 4.49 -14.99
N HIS A 718 28.35 4.10 -15.79
CA HIS A 718 29.75 4.00 -15.38
C HIS A 718 29.98 3.32 -14.02
N VAL A 719 29.34 2.17 -13.79
CA VAL A 719 29.44 1.44 -12.52
C VAL A 719 30.87 0.95 -12.26
N SER A 720 31.16 0.54 -11.01
CA SER A 720 32.49 0.06 -10.65
C SER A 720 33.00 -1.06 -11.56
N ASP A 721 34.31 -1.02 -11.84
CA ASP A 721 34.98 -2.00 -12.69
C ASP A 721 34.75 -3.44 -12.24
N TYR A 722 34.72 -3.66 -10.93
CA TYR A 722 34.45 -4.98 -10.35
C TYR A 722 33.06 -5.50 -10.75
N THR A 723 32.03 -4.67 -10.66
CA THR A 723 30.66 -5.06 -11.01
C THR A 723 30.53 -5.31 -12.51
N ARG A 724 31.15 -4.46 -13.33
CA ARG A 724 31.21 -4.63 -14.79
C ARG A 724 31.89 -5.94 -15.20
N GLN A 725 33.08 -6.21 -14.69
CA GLN A 725 33.82 -7.45 -14.98
C GLN A 725 33.05 -8.71 -14.57
N ARG A 726 32.28 -8.66 -13.48
CA ARG A 726 31.42 -9.80 -13.08
C ARG A 726 30.28 -10.06 -14.05
N LEU A 727 29.68 -9.00 -14.62
CA LEU A 727 28.64 -9.15 -15.63
C LEU A 727 29.22 -9.72 -16.92
N GLU A 728 30.37 -9.23 -17.37
CA GLU A 728 31.09 -9.76 -18.55
C GLU A 728 31.50 -11.22 -18.37
N LEU A 729 31.96 -11.61 -17.17
CA LEU A 729 32.28 -13.01 -16.86
C LEU A 729 31.02 -13.88 -16.93
N LEU A 730 29.91 -13.41 -16.35
CA LEU A 730 28.63 -14.13 -16.42
C LEU A 730 28.12 -14.27 -17.84
N GLU A 731 28.29 -13.24 -18.68
CA GLU A 731 27.95 -13.32 -20.08
C GLU A 731 28.76 -14.39 -20.81
N LYS A 732 30.07 -14.46 -20.56
CA LYS A 732 30.93 -15.54 -21.09
C LYS A 732 30.46 -16.91 -20.62
N ASP A 733 30.16 -17.08 -19.33
CA ASP A 733 29.67 -18.35 -18.77
C ASP A 733 28.33 -18.77 -19.41
N VAL A 734 27.41 -17.84 -19.58
CA VAL A 734 26.11 -18.07 -20.22
C VAL A 734 26.29 -18.46 -21.67
N ASN A 735 27.15 -17.77 -22.42
CA ASN A 735 27.43 -18.07 -23.83
C ASN A 735 28.15 -19.42 -24.01
N LEU A 736 29.00 -19.82 -23.05
CA LEU A 736 29.65 -21.13 -23.05
C LEU A 736 28.67 -22.27 -22.73
N LEU A 737 27.77 -22.08 -21.77
CA LEU A 737 26.79 -23.08 -21.36
C LEU A 737 25.62 -23.23 -22.34
N PHE A 738 25.26 -22.12 -22.98
CA PHE A 738 24.22 -22.03 -23.99
C PHE A 738 24.86 -21.50 -25.27
N PRO A 739 25.70 -22.30 -25.95
CA PRO A 739 26.21 -21.91 -27.25
C PRO A 739 24.99 -21.60 -28.10
N ALA A 740 24.95 -20.36 -28.58
CA ALA A 740 23.92 -19.83 -29.43
C ALA A 740 23.45 -20.92 -30.42
N VAL A 741 22.26 -21.47 -30.18
CA VAL A 741 21.48 -22.13 -31.25
C VAL A 741 20.94 -21.00 -32.10
N VAL A 742 21.86 -20.27 -32.72
CA VAL A 742 21.58 -19.16 -33.61
C VAL A 742 22.17 -19.61 -34.94
N GLU A 743 21.39 -20.39 -35.68
CA GLU A 743 21.36 -20.19 -37.13
C GLU A 743 20.95 -18.72 -37.31
N LYS A 744 21.94 -17.81 -37.36
CA LYS A 744 21.71 -16.42 -37.70
C LYS A 744 21.24 -16.42 -39.15
N GLN A 745 19.97 -16.16 -39.38
CA GLN A 745 19.58 -15.47 -40.60
C GLN A 745 20.29 -14.11 -40.56
N LYS A 746 21.43 -14.02 -41.25
CA LYS A 746 22.23 -12.79 -41.32
C LYS A 746 21.39 -11.71 -42.02
N ALA A 747 21.46 -10.48 -41.53
CA ALA A 747 20.87 -9.34 -42.23
C ALA A 747 21.63 -9.13 -43.55
N LEU A 748 20.94 -8.67 -44.60
CA LEU A 748 21.54 -8.42 -45.92
C LEU A 748 22.70 -7.40 -45.83
N SER A 749 22.65 -6.50 -44.85
CA SER A 749 23.70 -5.52 -44.53
C SER A 749 25.01 -6.13 -44.03
N ASP A 750 24.99 -7.36 -43.52
CA ASP A 750 26.20 -8.06 -43.09
C ASP A 750 26.88 -8.81 -44.26
N PHE A 751 26.27 -8.77 -45.45
CA PHE A 751 26.76 -9.39 -46.68
C PHE A 751 27.25 -8.39 -47.73
N MET A 752 26.89 -7.11 -47.60
CA MET A 752 27.44 -6.00 -48.39
C MET A 752 28.63 -5.39 -47.66
#